data_AF-A0A6I3ICJ5-F1
#
_entry.id   AF-A0A6I3ICJ5-F1
#
_cell.length_a   1.000
_cell.length_b   1.000
_cell.length_c   1.000
_cell.angle_alpha   90.00
_cell.angle_beta   90.00
_cell.angle_gamma   90.00
#
_symmetry.space_group_name_H-M   'P 1'
#
loop_
_entity.id
_entity.type
_entity.pdbx_description
1 polymer ?
#
loop_
_entity_poly.entity_id
_entity_poly.type
_entity_poly.pdbx_seq_one_letter_code
_entity_poly.pdbx_strand_id
1 'polypeptide(L)'
;MLTMQDALRILSDYWTQRGCLTVQPFNTEVGAGTMNPATVLRVLGPEPWDVAYVEPSVRPDDSRYGENPNRLQTHTQFQVILKPEPGDPQELYLGSLEALGIDLAAHDVRFVEDNWAQPAIGAWGLGWEVWLDGMEITQFTYFQQVGGQNLDPIPVELTYGVERILMAVQGVTHFKEIAYARTPAGEVITYGEAFGQSEYEMSRYYLDDASVETNRALYDSYVAEATRMVEARLPVPAHSYILKSSHAFNVLDARGAISTTERARAFATMRRLMRDTAALWIERRAELGHPLMRPLEAAADALPTVDESTLPAEPQTLAFEIGVEELPPHVVPATIEQVRAALTERLAATRLEHGVIRVDGTPRRIVAVIESVAAREPDTEQVRKGPKWQAAYDDAGRPTKALEGFARGQKVSLDQVQRLEVQGAEHACVVVEQPGRSVMEVLSPLLAEVVTGLRAEKNMRWSDPSLSFSRAIRWLVALWGETVVPVQVSEVVAGRETYLQRTTGGAERQERRDGVLLGHVDVPSSDELLPTIARGAIVLDTQARRAAVVEQAEALATRAGGRVDVAAEASLVDQITNLVEEPHGVLGDFDERYLDLPAQILTTVMRKHQRYLPVLDASGDLLPHFVTMANGLCDDATVKAGNESVIRARYEDALFFWNADLQTDSVESFVPGLDQLTFEDRLGSVGQRARRIADVAGALADQVRLSAADRETLTRAGALAKYDLATQMVTEMTSLAGFVAREYAVRTGEPQAVADALYEMEQPKTSADALPASVPGALLALGDRFDLLMAMFAIGAKPTGSSDPFGLRRAALGVVRILRDQGSVGQALAALSIRSGLEAAAVRLRSQGVEVADASVDAALEFTVGRYAQLLRDEGTSVHLIDAVLPGAATPGEATTALAQAEALRGDEGFRSIVASLQRIGRIVPEGTAAAYDASRLTEPAEVELREALDGLPEGSSADLETFAAQGKALVDPVARFFDDILVMAEDPEVRAARLGLLASVRAAAPRQVDWAALSTALA
;
A
#
# COMPACT_ATOMS: atom_id res chain seq x y z
N MET A 1 -43.37 9.21 -2.62
CA MET A 1 -42.42 8.15 -3.00
C MET A 1 -41.89 8.48 -4.39
N LEU A 2 -40.58 8.75 -4.47
CA LEU A 2 -39.82 8.98 -5.68
C LEU A 2 -39.77 7.69 -6.52
N THR A 3 -40.15 7.73 -7.80
CA THR A 3 -40.01 6.59 -8.71
C THR A 3 -38.69 6.62 -9.47
N MET A 4 -38.30 5.51 -10.09
CA MET A 4 -37.09 5.49 -10.93
C MET A 4 -37.17 6.47 -12.10
N GLN A 5 -38.32 6.55 -12.76
CA GLN A 5 -38.53 7.50 -13.84
C GLN A 5 -38.42 8.96 -13.35
N ASP A 6 -38.91 9.27 -12.14
CA ASP A 6 -38.77 10.60 -11.54
C ASP A 6 -37.31 10.92 -11.23
N ALA A 7 -36.57 9.98 -10.65
CA ALA A 7 -35.17 10.17 -10.28
C ALA A 7 -34.27 10.46 -11.50
N LEU A 8 -34.41 9.69 -12.58
CA LEU A 8 -33.66 9.90 -13.82
C LEU A 8 -33.95 11.27 -14.45
N ARG A 9 -35.21 11.72 -14.40
CA ARG A 9 -35.60 13.06 -14.86
C ARG A 9 -35.00 14.16 -14.00
N ILE A 10 -35.09 14.03 -12.67
CA ILE A 10 -34.54 15.01 -11.73
C ILE A 10 -33.03 15.15 -11.89
N LEU A 11 -32.29 14.05 -12.00
CA LEU A 11 -30.84 14.10 -12.23
C LEU A 11 -30.50 14.76 -13.58
N SER A 12 -31.24 14.42 -14.64
CA SER A 12 -31.08 15.04 -15.96
C SER A 12 -31.30 16.56 -15.88
N ASP A 13 -32.38 16.99 -15.21
CA ASP A 13 -32.71 18.41 -15.04
C ASP A 13 -31.64 19.13 -14.19
N TYR A 14 -31.19 18.51 -13.09
CA TYR A 14 -30.20 19.06 -12.16
C TYR A 14 -28.85 19.37 -12.84
N TRP A 15 -28.34 18.41 -13.62
CA TRP A 15 -27.06 18.54 -14.31
C TRP A 15 -27.16 19.44 -15.55
N THR A 16 -28.29 19.40 -16.26
CA THR A 16 -28.52 20.32 -17.39
C THR A 16 -28.55 21.78 -16.93
N GLN A 17 -29.13 22.07 -15.77
CA GLN A 17 -29.13 23.42 -15.18
C GLN A 17 -27.72 23.90 -14.79
N ARG A 18 -26.76 22.97 -14.61
CA ARG A 18 -25.33 23.24 -14.34
C ARG A 18 -24.47 23.28 -15.60
N GLY A 19 -25.08 23.24 -16.79
CA GLY A 19 -24.37 23.40 -18.06
C GLY A 19 -23.97 22.09 -18.73
N CYS A 20 -24.29 20.93 -18.15
CA CYS A 20 -24.03 19.65 -18.82
C CYS A 20 -24.90 19.49 -20.08
N LEU A 21 -24.29 18.97 -21.13
CA LEU A 21 -25.02 18.42 -22.27
C LEU A 21 -25.77 17.15 -21.85
N THR A 22 -27.03 16.99 -22.25
CA THR A 22 -27.72 15.71 -22.10
C THR A 22 -27.49 14.86 -23.34
N VAL A 23 -26.90 13.68 -23.18
CA VAL A 23 -26.83 12.67 -24.25
C VAL A 23 -27.72 11.47 -23.93
N GLN A 24 -27.93 10.61 -24.92
CA GLN A 24 -28.76 9.42 -24.78
C GLN A 24 -27.89 8.19 -24.47
N PRO A 25 -28.48 7.14 -23.87
CA PRO A 25 -27.85 5.83 -23.78
C PRO A 25 -27.21 5.40 -25.10
N PHE A 26 -26.06 4.75 -25.03
CA PHE A 26 -25.43 4.27 -26.24
C PHE A 26 -26.23 3.09 -26.83
N ASN A 27 -26.22 2.97 -28.17
CA ASN A 27 -27.05 2.00 -28.87
C ASN A 27 -26.39 0.60 -29.02
N THR A 28 -25.40 0.29 -28.19
CA THR A 28 -24.75 -1.03 -28.08
C THR A 28 -24.46 -1.30 -26.62
N GLU A 29 -24.27 -2.57 -26.28
CA GLU A 29 -23.94 -3.05 -24.95
C GLU A 29 -22.61 -2.46 -24.46
N VAL A 30 -22.64 -1.82 -23.30
CA VAL A 30 -21.48 -1.27 -22.60
C VAL A 30 -21.52 -1.71 -21.14
N GLY A 31 -20.36 -2.01 -20.53
CA GLY A 31 -20.31 -2.42 -19.12
C GLY A 31 -20.40 -1.27 -18.11
N ALA A 32 -20.24 -0.04 -18.59
CA ALA A 32 -20.33 1.20 -17.81
C ALA A 32 -20.51 2.43 -18.72
N GLY A 33 -21.09 3.51 -18.17
CA GLY A 33 -21.18 4.84 -18.76
C GLY A 33 -19.84 5.37 -19.27
N THR A 34 -18.74 5.02 -18.60
CA THR A 34 -17.38 5.33 -19.02
C THR A 34 -17.08 4.92 -20.46
N MET A 35 -17.59 3.76 -20.89
CA MET A 35 -17.29 3.18 -22.21
C MET A 35 -18.07 3.84 -23.36
N ASN A 36 -19.11 4.62 -23.06
CA ASN A 36 -19.84 5.40 -24.06
C ASN A 36 -18.87 6.39 -24.73
N PRO A 37 -18.91 6.57 -26.08
CA PRO A 37 -18.10 7.58 -26.78
C PRO A 37 -18.20 9.00 -26.20
N ALA A 38 -19.33 9.35 -25.58
CA ALA A 38 -19.55 10.62 -24.91
C ALA A 38 -18.69 10.81 -23.65
N THR A 39 -18.11 9.74 -23.11
CA THR A 39 -17.09 9.79 -22.05
C THR A 39 -15.71 9.46 -22.62
N VAL A 40 -15.42 8.19 -22.93
CA VAL A 40 -14.06 7.70 -23.20
C VAL A 40 -13.31 8.43 -24.32
N LEU A 41 -14.01 8.89 -25.37
CA LEU A 41 -13.37 9.69 -26.42
C LEU A 41 -13.29 11.17 -26.04
N ARG A 42 -14.29 11.70 -25.33
CA ARG A 42 -14.40 13.14 -25.03
C ARG A 42 -13.53 13.62 -23.89
N VAL A 43 -13.17 12.73 -22.97
CA VAL A 43 -12.17 13.00 -21.94
C VAL A 43 -10.77 13.22 -22.54
N LEU A 44 -10.50 12.72 -23.74
CA LEU A 44 -9.20 12.88 -24.42
C LEU A 44 -9.03 14.27 -25.05
N GLY A 45 -7.78 14.76 -25.05
CA GLY A 45 -7.39 16.04 -25.65
C GLY A 45 -7.79 17.26 -24.80
N PRO A 46 -7.54 18.49 -25.29
CA PRO A 46 -7.68 19.71 -24.47
C PRO A 46 -9.11 20.26 -24.38
N GLU A 47 -10.03 19.76 -25.21
CA GLU A 47 -11.38 20.33 -25.31
C GLU A 47 -12.19 20.13 -24.02
N PRO A 48 -12.86 21.19 -23.52
CA PRO A 48 -13.76 21.08 -22.38
C PRO A 48 -15.01 20.27 -22.76
N TRP A 49 -15.57 19.56 -21.79
CA TRP A 49 -16.68 18.64 -22.01
C TRP A 49 -17.44 18.30 -20.73
N ASP A 50 -18.60 18.92 -20.57
CA ASP A 50 -19.54 18.62 -19.49
C ASP A 50 -20.76 17.89 -20.06
N VAL A 51 -21.02 16.67 -19.59
CA VAL A 51 -22.11 15.82 -20.09
C VAL A 51 -22.74 15.00 -18.98
N ALA A 52 -24.05 14.80 -19.06
CA ALA A 52 -24.82 13.94 -18.16
C ALA A 52 -25.80 13.05 -18.95
N TYR A 53 -25.93 11.78 -18.57
CA TYR A 53 -26.80 10.84 -19.28
C TYR A 53 -27.11 9.57 -18.49
N VAL A 54 -28.17 8.87 -18.89
CA VAL A 54 -28.48 7.52 -18.43
C VAL A 54 -27.71 6.50 -19.27
N GLU A 55 -27.15 5.47 -18.65
CA GLU A 55 -26.51 4.35 -19.34
C GLU A 55 -26.94 2.99 -18.76
N PRO A 56 -27.80 2.23 -19.45
CA PRO A 56 -28.01 0.81 -19.17
C PRO A 56 -26.70 0.06 -19.38
N SER A 57 -26.14 -0.45 -18.29
CA SER A 57 -24.82 -1.08 -18.26
C SER A 57 -24.97 -2.59 -18.13
N VAL A 58 -24.36 -3.34 -19.06
CA VAL A 58 -24.51 -4.79 -19.20
C VAL A 58 -23.27 -5.52 -18.70
N ARG A 59 -23.44 -6.35 -17.68
CA ARG A 59 -22.40 -7.14 -17.00
C ARG A 59 -22.81 -8.62 -16.93
N PRO A 60 -22.45 -9.44 -17.93
CA PRO A 60 -22.81 -10.86 -17.98
C PRO A 60 -22.41 -11.69 -16.74
N ASP A 61 -21.31 -11.34 -16.09
CA ASP A 61 -20.79 -11.96 -14.85
C ASP A 61 -21.63 -11.66 -13.59
N ASP A 62 -22.36 -10.56 -13.59
CA ASP A 62 -23.30 -10.18 -12.51
C ASP A 62 -24.67 -10.89 -12.62
N SER A 63 -24.86 -11.79 -13.59
CA SER A 63 -26.08 -12.58 -13.79
C SER A 63 -26.47 -13.43 -12.57
N ARG A 64 -27.72 -13.31 -12.10
CA ARG A 64 -28.23 -14.06 -10.92
C ARG A 64 -29.67 -14.55 -11.06
N TYR A 65 -30.17 -14.73 -12.30
CA TYR A 65 -31.54 -15.19 -12.60
C TYR A 65 -32.66 -14.33 -11.98
N GLY A 66 -32.32 -13.12 -11.53
CA GLY A 66 -33.19 -12.25 -10.75
C GLY A 66 -33.49 -12.73 -9.33
N GLU A 67 -32.75 -13.68 -8.78
CA GLU A 67 -32.92 -14.19 -7.41
C GLU A 67 -32.12 -13.40 -6.39
N ASN A 68 -31.01 -12.78 -6.80
CA ASN A 68 -30.24 -11.92 -5.92
C ASN A 68 -30.91 -10.54 -5.76
N PRO A 69 -30.95 -9.97 -4.54
CA PRO A 69 -31.60 -8.70 -4.29
C PRO A 69 -30.91 -7.48 -4.93
N ASN A 70 -29.59 -7.55 -5.16
CA ASN A 70 -28.75 -6.39 -5.51
C ASN A 70 -27.89 -6.56 -6.77
N ARG A 71 -27.76 -7.79 -7.30
CA ARG A 71 -26.94 -8.09 -8.50
C ARG A 71 -27.83 -8.39 -9.70
N LEU A 72 -27.49 -7.76 -10.83
CA LEU A 72 -28.27 -7.69 -12.06
C LEU A 72 -27.32 -7.79 -13.24
N GLN A 73 -27.67 -8.52 -14.30
CA GLN A 73 -26.86 -8.51 -15.52
C GLN A 73 -26.96 -7.19 -16.30
N THR A 74 -28.04 -6.43 -16.10
CA THR A 74 -28.17 -5.06 -16.62
C THR A 74 -28.69 -4.15 -15.52
N HIS A 75 -27.92 -3.11 -15.18
CA HIS A 75 -28.31 -2.08 -14.22
C HIS A 75 -28.22 -0.70 -14.85
N THR A 76 -28.83 0.30 -14.20
CA THR A 76 -28.95 1.65 -14.73
C THR A 76 -27.94 2.57 -14.06
N GLN A 77 -26.95 3.01 -14.82
CA GLN A 77 -26.08 4.09 -14.39
C GLN A 77 -26.66 5.45 -14.77
N PHE A 78 -26.49 6.44 -13.91
CA PHE A 78 -26.51 7.84 -14.33
C PHE A 78 -25.06 8.31 -14.36
N GLN A 79 -24.61 8.83 -15.49
CA GLN A 79 -23.23 9.16 -15.77
C GLN A 79 -23.08 10.66 -15.91
N VAL A 80 -22.06 11.23 -15.29
CA VAL A 80 -21.67 12.63 -15.42
C VAL A 80 -20.17 12.71 -15.68
N ILE A 81 -19.76 13.55 -16.62
CA ILE A 81 -18.38 13.98 -16.81
C ILE A 81 -18.35 15.49 -16.73
N LEU A 82 -17.43 16.04 -15.94
CA LEU A 82 -17.12 17.47 -15.90
C LEU A 82 -15.65 17.64 -16.30
N LYS A 83 -15.39 18.42 -17.35
CA LYS A 83 -14.05 18.61 -17.91
C LYS A 83 -13.83 20.05 -18.37
N PRO A 84 -12.88 20.79 -17.76
CA PRO A 84 -12.07 20.41 -16.61
C PRO A 84 -12.93 20.13 -15.37
N GLU A 85 -12.36 19.42 -14.40
CA GLU A 85 -12.96 19.30 -13.07
C GLU A 85 -13.20 20.70 -12.45
N PRO A 86 -14.37 20.98 -11.83
CA PRO A 86 -14.85 22.35 -11.59
C PRO A 86 -14.32 23.05 -10.33
N GLY A 87 -13.66 22.35 -9.40
CA GLY A 87 -13.22 22.89 -8.11
C GLY A 87 -14.03 22.40 -6.91
N ASP A 88 -15.32 22.12 -7.11
CA ASP A 88 -16.32 21.74 -6.10
C ASP A 88 -17.19 20.50 -6.46
N PRO A 89 -16.63 19.45 -7.11
CA PRO A 89 -17.45 18.38 -7.67
C PRO A 89 -18.14 17.52 -6.60
N GLN A 90 -17.61 17.47 -5.37
CA GLN A 90 -18.26 16.78 -4.26
C GLN A 90 -19.52 17.52 -3.79
N GLU A 91 -19.49 18.84 -3.72
CA GLU A 91 -20.63 19.70 -3.37
C GLU A 91 -21.73 19.60 -4.45
N LEU A 92 -21.35 19.64 -5.73
CA LEU A 92 -22.27 19.43 -6.86
C LEU A 92 -22.90 18.03 -6.80
N TYR A 93 -22.11 17.00 -6.47
CA TYR A 93 -22.63 15.66 -6.29
C TYR A 93 -23.62 15.58 -5.12
N LEU A 94 -23.27 16.10 -3.94
CA LEU A 94 -24.15 16.07 -2.76
C LEU A 94 -25.45 16.84 -3.02
N GLY A 95 -25.40 18.00 -3.69
CA GLY A 95 -26.60 18.73 -4.09
C GLY A 95 -27.49 17.94 -5.05
N SER A 96 -26.94 17.02 -5.85
CA SER A 96 -27.75 16.15 -6.71
C SER A 96 -28.53 15.09 -5.92
N LEU A 97 -27.99 14.62 -4.80
CA LEU A 97 -28.70 13.71 -3.89
C LEU A 97 -29.84 14.43 -3.17
N GLU A 98 -29.64 15.68 -2.76
CA GLU A 98 -30.71 16.51 -2.19
C GLU A 98 -31.82 16.78 -3.21
N ALA A 99 -31.47 16.98 -4.48
CA ALA A 99 -32.46 17.15 -5.54
C ALA A 99 -33.37 15.92 -5.69
N LEU A 100 -32.86 14.72 -5.39
CA LEU A 100 -33.64 13.49 -5.30
C LEU A 100 -34.50 13.40 -4.03
N GLY A 101 -34.36 14.34 -3.09
CA GLY A 101 -35.10 14.38 -1.83
C GLY A 101 -34.43 13.61 -0.69
N ILE A 102 -33.14 13.30 -0.80
CA ILE A 102 -32.36 12.65 0.27
C ILE A 102 -32.00 13.70 1.31
N ASP A 103 -32.37 13.47 2.57
CA ASP A 103 -32.02 14.35 3.70
C ASP A 103 -30.62 14.00 4.21
N LEU A 104 -29.59 14.64 3.66
CA LEU A 104 -28.19 14.32 3.97
C LEU A 104 -27.84 14.47 5.47
N ALA A 105 -28.64 15.20 6.26
CA ALA A 105 -28.46 15.30 7.71
C ALA A 105 -29.04 14.11 8.50
N ALA A 106 -29.85 13.26 7.86
CA ALA A 106 -30.37 12.03 8.45
C ALA A 106 -29.52 10.79 8.12
N HIS A 107 -28.64 10.90 7.12
CA HIS A 107 -27.87 9.79 6.57
C HIS A 107 -26.37 9.93 6.82
N ASP A 108 -25.68 8.80 6.84
CA ASP A 108 -24.22 8.73 6.85
C ASP A 108 -23.70 8.66 5.41
N VAL A 109 -23.17 9.78 4.90
CA VAL A 109 -22.57 9.87 3.56
C VAL A 109 -21.05 9.93 3.66
N ARG A 110 -20.37 8.89 3.18
CA ARG A 110 -18.91 8.75 3.26
C ARG A 110 -18.27 8.60 1.88
N PHE A 111 -17.17 9.31 1.68
CA PHE A 111 -16.30 9.16 0.52
C PHE A 111 -15.15 8.22 0.91
N VAL A 112 -15.31 6.93 0.61
CA VAL A 112 -14.34 5.90 0.96
C VAL A 112 -13.39 5.71 -0.21
N GLU A 113 -12.08 5.71 0.04
CA GLU A 113 -11.10 5.51 -1.03
C GLU A 113 -11.42 4.23 -1.83
N ASP A 114 -11.56 4.42 -3.14
CA ASP A 114 -11.44 3.34 -4.12
C ASP A 114 -10.80 3.89 -5.40
N ASN A 115 -9.73 3.23 -5.83
CA ASN A 115 -8.98 3.67 -7.00
C ASN A 115 -9.41 2.86 -8.21
N TRP A 116 -10.04 3.53 -9.17
CA TRP A 116 -10.61 2.87 -10.32
C TRP A 116 -9.58 2.63 -11.44
N ALA A 117 -9.56 1.42 -11.98
CA ALA A 117 -8.79 1.09 -13.18
C ALA A 117 -9.56 0.12 -14.06
N GLN A 118 -9.56 0.38 -15.37
CA GLN A 118 -10.09 -0.53 -16.38
C GLN A 118 -9.00 -0.95 -17.38
N PRO A 119 -8.34 -2.10 -17.15
CA PRO A 119 -7.23 -2.59 -17.96
C PRO A 119 -7.55 -2.73 -19.46
N ALA A 120 -8.79 -3.06 -19.83
CA ALA A 120 -9.18 -3.32 -21.22
C ALA A 120 -9.14 -2.05 -22.10
N ILE A 121 -9.41 -0.88 -21.53
CA ILE A 121 -9.35 0.42 -22.23
C ILE A 121 -8.14 1.27 -21.82
N GLY A 122 -7.24 0.74 -20.98
CA GLY A 122 -6.07 1.46 -20.50
C GLY A 122 -6.44 2.76 -19.78
N ALA A 123 -7.50 2.72 -18.98
CA ALA A 123 -7.99 3.85 -18.20
C ALA A 123 -7.76 3.64 -16.71
N TRP A 124 -7.39 4.69 -15.99
CA TRP A 124 -7.31 4.68 -14.53
C TRP A 124 -7.45 6.09 -13.96
N GLY A 125 -7.89 6.14 -12.71
CA GLY A 125 -8.04 7.35 -11.92
C GLY A 125 -8.01 7.05 -10.42
N LEU A 126 -7.93 8.11 -9.63
CA LEU A 126 -8.12 8.03 -8.17
C LEU A 126 -9.48 8.63 -7.83
N GLY A 127 -10.06 8.19 -6.72
CA GLY A 127 -11.30 8.78 -6.24
C GLY A 127 -11.90 8.02 -5.09
N TRP A 128 -13.23 7.85 -5.11
CA TRP A 128 -13.98 7.27 -4.02
C TRP A 128 -15.14 6.43 -4.52
N GLU A 129 -15.44 5.40 -3.75
CA GLU A 129 -16.81 4.91 -3.59
C GLU A 129 -17.54 5.84 -2.62
N VAL A 130 -18.74 6.29 -2.99
CA VAL A 130 -19.60 7.06 -2.10
C VAL A 130 -20.62 6.12 -1.47
N TRP A 131 -20.57 6.01 -0.15
CA TRP A 131 -21.48 5.20 0.63
C TRP A 131 -22.59 6.07 1.24
N LEU A 132 -23.83 5.60 1.15
CA LEU A 132 -25.00 6.11 1.86
C LEU A 132 -25.48 5.01 2.81
N ASP A 133 -25.30 5.23 4.11
CA ASP A 133 -25.64 4.26 5.17
C ASP A 133 -25.01 2.86 4.91
N GLY A 134 -23.73 2.85 4.52
CA GLY A 134 -22.98 1.64 4.19
C GLY A 134 -23.21 1.12 2.76
N MET A 135 -24.22 1.60 2.04
CA MET A 135 -24.50 1.19 0.66
C MET A 135 -23.71 2.05 -0.32
N GLU A 136 -22.84 1.42 -1.11
CA GLU A 136 -22.15 2.08 -2.21
C GLU A 136 -23.17 2.49 -3.29
N ILE A 137 -23.39 3.81 -3.44
CA ILE A 137 -24.38 4.37 -4.37
C ILE A 137 -23.76 5.06 -5.58
N THR A 138 -22.48 5.44 -5.52
CA THR A 138 -21.81 6.18 -6.61
C THR A 138 -20.32 5.88 -6.65
N GLN A 139 -19.77 5.75 -7.85
CA GLN A 139 -18.33 5.83 -8.08
C GLN A 139 -17.95 7.27 -8.47
N PHE A 140 -16.90 7.80 -7.86
CA PHE A 140 -16.35 9.12 -8.11
C PHE A 140 -14.89 8.96 -8.56
N THR A 141 -14.51 9.46 -9.75
CA THR A 141 -13.19 9.19 -10.33
C THR A 141 -12.57 10.41 -11.01
N TYR A 142 -11.36 10.79 -10.62
CA TYR A 142 -10.51 11.73 -11.35
C TYR A 142 -9.65 10.97 -12.36
N PHE A 143 -10.04 10.96 -13.64
CA PHE A 143 -9.26 10.24 -14.64
C PHE A 143 -7.87 10.86 -14.83
N GLN A 144 -6.85 10.04 -14.68
CA GLN A 144 -5.46 10.44 -14.94
C GLN A 144 -5.03 10.02 -16.34
N GLN A 145 -5.53 8.88 -16.81
CA GLN A 145 -5.21 8.31 -18.10
C GLN A 145 -6.43 7.59 -18.70
N VAL A 146 -6.60 7.68 -20.02
CA VAL A 146 -7.58 6.89 -20.79
C VAL A 146 -6.94 6.48 -22.11
N GLY A 147 -7.11 5.23 -22.55
CA GLY A 147 -6.48 4.74 -23.78
C GLY A 147 -4.95 4.85 -23.75
N GLY A 148 -4.34 4.77 -22.57
CA GLY A 148 -2.90 5.00 -22.42
C GLY A 148 -2.45 6.46 -22.62
N GLN A 149 -3.37 7.42 -22.78
CA GLN A 149 -3.08 8.85 -22.94
C GLN A 149 -3.28 9.58 -21.62
N ASN A 150 -2.29 10.36 -21.18
CA ASN A 150 -2.45 11.24 -20.02
C ASN A 150 -3.48 12.32 -20.35
N LEU A 151 -4.39 12.58 -19.41
CA LEU A 151 -5.42 13.59 -19.61
C LEU A 151 -4.91 14.97 -19.18
N ASP A 152 -5.29 15.98 -19.95
CA ASP A 152 -5.04 17.39 -19.70
C ASP A 152 -6.03 18.23 -20.53
N PRO A 153 -7.01 18.90 -19.92
CA PRO A 153 -7.25 18.96 -18.47
C PRO A 153 -7.80 17.66 -17.89
N ILE A 154 -7.71 17.52 -16.56
CA ILE A 154 -8.27 16.38 -15.82
C ILE A 154 -9.80 16.51 -15.75
N PRO A 155 -10.55 15.47 -16.16
CA PRO A 155 -11.98 15.39 -15.92
C PRO A 155 -12.28 14.69 -14.59
N VAL A 156 -13.46 14.97 -14.05
CA VAL A 156 -14.08 14.15 -13.01
C VAL A 156 -15.27 13.38 -13.57
N GLU A 157 -15.36 12.11 -13.20
CA GLU A 157 -16.46 11.20 -13.50
C GLU A 157 -17.28 10.93 -12.24
N LEU A 158 -18.61 11.06 -12.37
CA LEU A 158 -19.58 10.65 -11.35
C LEU A 158 -20.51 9.60 -11.97
N THR A 159 -20.53 8.41 -11.37
CA THR A 159 -21.33 7.28 -11.87
C THR A 159 -22.26 6.77 -10.77
N TYR A 160 -23.53 7.14 -10.86
CA TYR A 160 -24.56 6.79 -9.88
C TYR A 160 -25.13 5.41 -10.18
N GLY A 161 -25.25 4.55 -9.16
CA GLY A 161 -26.04 3.32 -9.20
C GLY A 161 -27.49 3.59 -8.82
N VAL A 162 -28.34 3.86 -9.82
CA VAL A 162 -29.69 4.39 -9.59
C VAL A 162 -30.58 3.39 -8.84
N GLU A 163 -30.47 2.09 -9.14
CA GLU A 163 -31.21 1.06 -8.41
C GLU A 163 -30.88 1.08 -6.91
N ARG A 164 -29.59 1.15 -6.54
CA ARG A 164 -29.17 1.18 -5.13
C ARG A 164 -29.65 2.43 -4.41
N ILE A 165 -29.54 3.59 -5.04
CA ILE A 165 -30.08 4.85 -4.50
C ILE A 165 -31.57 4.70 -4.21
N LEU A 166 -32.35 4.15 -5.15
CA LEU A 166 -33.79 3.99 -4.96
C LEU A 166 -34.16 2.90 -3.97
N MET A 167 -33.39 1.83 -3.86
CA MET A 167 -33.59 0.82 -2.81
C MET A 167 -33.46 1.46 -1.43
N ALA A 168 -32.42 2.26 -1.21
CA ALA A 168 -32.24 3.02 0.01
C ALA A 168 -33.40 4.01 0.26
N VAL A 169 -33.72 4.85 -0.73
CA VAL A 169 -34.74 5.91 -0.59
C VAL A 169 -36.17 5.37 -0.45
N GLN A 170 -36.49 4.25 -1.09
CA GLN A 170 -37.82 3.63 -1.00
C GLN A 170 -37.94 2.64 0.17
N GLY A 171 -36.83 2.31 0.85
CA GLY A 171 -36.81 1.33 1.94
C GLY A 171 -37.13 -0.09 1.47
N VAL A 172 -36.82 -0.42 0.22
CA VAL A 172 -37.03 -1.76 -0.36
C VAL A 172 -35.73 -2.54 -0.37
N THR A 173 -35.84 -3.87 -0.26
CA THR A 173 -34.65 -4.73 -0.05
C THR A 173 -34.28 -5.60 -1.23
N HIS A 174 -35.07 -5.53 -2.30
CA HIS A 174 -34.82 -6.22 -3.55
C HIS A 174 -35.10 -5.27 -4.71
N PHE A 175 -34.24 -5.26 -5.73
CA PHE A 175 -34.43 -4.40 -6.91
C PHE A 175 -35.81 -4.56 -7.58
N LYS A 176 -36.42 -5.76 -7.51
CA LYS A 176 -37.72 -6.04 -8.15
C LYS A 176 -38.85 -5.20 -7.56
N GLU A 177 -38.71 -4.77 -6.32
CA GLU A 177 -39.71 -4.01 -5.58
C GLU A 177 -39.62 -2.50 -5.83
N ILE A 178 -38.55 -2.03 -6.49
CA ILE A 178 -38.38 -0.62 -6.81
C ILE A 178 -39.58 -0.15 -7.62
N ALA A 179 -40.23 0.92 -7.17
CA ALA A 179 -41.27 1.60 -7.92
C ALA A 179 -40.64 2.29 -9.13
N TYR A 180 -40.86 1.71 -10.31
CA TYR A 180 -40.26 2.20 -11.54
C TYR A 180 -41.00 3.42 -12.08
N ALA A 181 -42.33 3.33 -12.16
CA ALA A 181 -43.20 4.40 -12.67
C ALA A 181 -44.60 4.34 -12.04
N ARG A 182 -45.43 5.34 -12.35
CA ARG A 182 -46.86 5.37 -12.00
C ARG A 182 -47.73 5.49 -13.24
N THR A 183 -48.82 4.73 -13.28
CA THR A 183 -49.85 4.89 -14.31
C THR A 183 -50.64 6.19 -14.07
N PRO A 184 -51.39 6.70 -15.07
CA PRO A 184 -52.29 7.84 -14.87
C PRO A 184 -53.36 7.60 -13.79
N ALA A 185 -53.69 6.34 -13.49
CA ALA A 185 -54.61 5.96 -12.42
C ALA A 185 -53.95 5.94 -11.02
N GLY A 186 -52.62 6.15 -10.95
CA GLY A 186 -51.84 6.19 -9.71
C GLY A 186 -51.24 4.84 -9.28
N GLU A 187 -51.49 3.76 -10.03
CA GLU A 187 -50.94 2.43 -9.77
C GLU A 187 -49.43 2.43 -10.01
N VAL A 188 -48.68 1.72 -9.16
CA VAL A 188 -47.22 1.60 -9.29
C VAL A 188 -46.90 0.44 -10.22
N ILE A 189 -46.02 0.69 -11.20
CA ILE A 189 -45.34 -0.37 -11.95
C ILE A 189 -43.99 -0.57 -11.27
N THR A 190 -43.73 -1.78 -10.83
CA THR A 190 -42.46 -2.15 -10.19
C THR A 190 -41.40 -2.49 -11.24
N TYR A 191 -40.13 -2.41 -10.86
CA TYR A 191 -39.01 -2.80 -11.72
C TYR A 191 -39.10 -4.29 -12.06
N GLY A 192 -39.52 -5.14 -11.12
CA GLY A 192 -39.72 -6.57 -11.34
C GLY A 192 -40.79 -6.88 -12.40
N GLU A 193 -41.91 -6.15 -12.39
CA GLU A 193 -42.94 -6.28 -13.42
C GLU A 193 -42.45 -5.81 -14.80
N ALA A 194 -41.61 -4.77 -14.83
CA ALA A 194 -41.10 -4.19 -16.08
C ALA A 194 -39.93 -4.99 -16.69
N PHE A 195 -39.00 -5.49 -15.87
CA PHE A 195 -37.70 -6.02 -16.32
C PHE A 195 -37.30 -7.37 -15.70
N GLY A 196 -38.06 -7.90 -14.74
CA GLY A 196 -37.71 -9.14 -14.04
C GLY A 196 -37.59 -10.36 -14.95
N GLN A 197 -38.43 -10.45 -15.99
CA GLN A 197 -38.34 -11.51 -17.00
C GLN A 197 -37.06 -11.41 -17.83
N SER A 198 -36.70 -10.20 -18.26
CA SER A 198 -35.47 -9.95 -19.03
C SER A 198 -34.23 -10.32 -18.24
N GLU A 199 -34.19 -9.99 -16.94
CA GLU A 199 -33.08 -10.37 -16.06
C GLU A 199 -32.90 -11.89 -15.97
N TYR A 200 -34.00 -12.64 -15.82
CA TYR A 200 -33.98 -14.09 -15.80
C TYR A 200 -33.47 -14.68 -17.13
N GLU A 201 -34.05 -14.26 -18.26
CA GLU A 201 -33.72 -14.80 -19.58
C GLU A 201 -32.29 -14.47 -19.98
N MET A 202 -31.82 -13.26 -19.73
CA MET A 202 -30.45 -12.86 -20.05
C MET A 202 -29.43 -13.52 -19.13
N SER A 203 -29.75 -13.72 -17.84
CA SER A 203 -28.90 -14.50 -16.94
C SER A 203 -28.71 -15.92 -17.45
N ARG A 204 -29.81 -16.60 -17.80
CA ARG A 204 -29.78 -17.94 -18.39
C ARG A 204 -29.00 -17.96 -19.70
N TYR A 205 -29.18 -16.96 -20.55
CA TYR A 205 -28.40 -16.85 -21.78
C TYR A 205 -26.90 -16.75 -21.47
N TYR A 206 -26.46 -15.82 -20.64
CA TYR A 206 -25.04 -15.61 -20.35
C TYR A 206 -24.38 -16.75 -19.59
N LEU A 207 -25.10 -17.42 -18.70
CA LEU A 207 -24.56 -18.48 -17.86
C LEU A 207 -24.68 -19.87 -18.49
N ASP A 208 -25.75 -20.15 -19.24
CA ASP A 208 -26.08 -21.51 -19.67
C ASP A 208 -26.05 -21.68 -21.20
N ASP A 209 -26.75 -20.81 -21.92
CA ASP A 209 -27.16 -21.07 -23.31
C ASP A 209 -26.30 -20.35 -24.39
N ALA A 210 -25.52 -19.34 -24.04
CA ALA A 210 -24.73 -18.59 -25.02
C ALA A 210 -23.71 -19.49 -25.73
N SER A 211 -23.76 -19.48 -27.07
CA SER A 211 -22.86 -20.28 -27.91
C SER A 211 -21.44 -19.75 -27.83
N VAL A 212 -20.53 -20.54 -27.25
CA VAL A 212 -19.10 -20.24 -27.15
C VAL A 212 -18.47 -20.08 -28.53
N GLU A 213 -18.80 -20.95 -29.49
CA GLU A 213 -18.28 -20.89 -30.85
C GLU A 213 -18.68 -19.58 -31.54
N THR A 214 -19.96 -19.21 -31.45
CA THR A 214 -20.49 -17.99 -32.06
C THR A 214 -19.82 -16.75 -31.46
N ASN A 215 -19.74 -16.65 -30.13
CA ASN A 215 -19.16 -15.48 -29.48
C ASN A 215 -17.66 -15.35 -29.75
N ARG A 216 -16.94 -16.47 -29.90
CA ARG A 216 -15.52 -16.46 -30.31
C ARG A 216 -15.34 -15.93 -31.73
N ALA A 217 -16.17 -16.39 -32.67
CA ALA A 217 -16.16 -15.87 -34.04
C ALA A 217 -16.53 -14.38 -34.12
N LEU A 218 -17.47 -13.93 -33.29
CA LEU A 218 -17.84 -12.51 -33.17
C LEU A 218 -16.68 -11.68 -32.60
N TYR A 219 -16.05 -12.13 -31.52
CA TYR A 219 -14.89 -11.47 -30.93
C TYR A 219 -13.79 -11.23 -31.98
N ASP A 220 -13.39 -12.28 -32.69
CA ASP A 220 -12.34 -12.20 -33.71
C ASP A 220 -12.73 -11.25 -34.86
N SER A 221 -13.98 -11.31 -35.32
CA SER A 221 -14.49 -10.45 -36.39
C SER A 221 -14.53 -8.98 -35.97
N TYR A 222 -14.96 -8.69 -34.75
CA TYR A 222 -15.01 -7.33 -34.22
C TYR A 222 -13.61 -6.75 -33.98
N VAL A 223 -12.67 -7.55 -33.48
CA VAL A 223 -11.26 -7.14 -33.36
C VAL A 223 -10.65 -6.81 -34.72
N ALA A 224 -10.90 -7.63 -35.74
CA ALA A 224 -10.42 -7.40 -37.11
C ALA A 224 -11.00 -6.11 -37.69
N GLU A 225 -12.30 -5.87 -37.51
CA GLU A 225 -12.96 -4.67 -38.02
C GLU A 225 -12.52 -3.40 -37.28
N ALA A 226 -12.34 -3.46 -35.96
CA ALA A 226 -11.77 -2.37 -35.18
C ALA A 226 -10.35 -2.00 -35.68
N THR A 227 -9.52 -3.01 -35.95
CA THR A 227 -8.17 -2.82 -36.53
C THR A 227 -8.26 -2.10 -37.88
N ARG A 228 -9.14 -2.56 -38.77
CA ARG A 228 -9.37 -1.93 -40.09
C ARG A 228 -9.84 -0.48 -39.97
N MET A 229 -10.66 -0.15 -38.97
CA MET A 229 -11.13 1.22 -38.71
C MET A 229 -10.02 2.14 -38.21
N VAL A 230 -9.11 1.65 -37.37
CA VAL A 230 -7.91 2.39 -36.98
C VAL A 230 -7.05 2.69 -38.21
N GLU A 231 -6.79 1.69 -39.05
CA GLU A 231 -6.02 1.86 -40.30
C GLU A 231 -6.68 2.84 -41.28
N ALA A 232 -8.02 2.85 -41.33
CA ALA A 232 -8.81 3.78 -42.13
C ALA A 232 -8.90 5.20 -41.52
N ARG A 233 -8.26 5.45 -40.38
CA ARG A 233 -8.33 6.71 -39.62
C ARG A 233 -9.75 7.10 -39.17
N LEU A 234 -10.56 6.11 -38.82
CA LEU A 234 -11.94 6.29 -38.36
C LEU A 234 -12.09 5.87 -36.87
N PRO A 235 -11.72 6.74 -35.91
CA PRO A 235 -11.65 6.35 -34.50
C PRO A 235 -13.04 6.06 -33.88
N VAL A 236 -14.09 6.73 -34.34
CA VAL A 236 -15.46 6.52 -33.82
C VAL A 236 -15.96 5.09 -34.10
N PRO A 237 -15.98 4.59 -35.35
CA PRO A 237 -16.36 3.20 -35.60
C PRO A 237 -15.33 2.21 -35.06
N ALA A 238 -14.03 2.54 -34.99
CA ALA A 238 -13.05 1.69 -34.32
C ALA A 238 -13.45 1.42 -32.87
N HIS A 239 -13.80 2.48 -32.12
CA HIS A 239 -14.28 2.36 -30.74
C HIS A 239 -15.56 1.51 -30.64
N SER A 240 -16.54 1.73 -31.53
CA SER A 240 -17.77 0.92 -31.52
C SER A 240 -17.50 -0.58 -31.68
N TYR A 241 -16.53 -0.98 -32.51
CA TYR A 241 -16.16 -2.39 -32.66
C TYR A 241 -15.30 -2.92 -31.50
N ILE A 242 -14.52 -2.06 -30.84
CA ILE A 242 -13.87 -2.41 -29.56
C ILE A 242 -14.93 -2.76 -28.52
N LEU A 243 -15.99 -1.95 -28.36
CA LEU A 243 -17.08 -2.23 -27.43
C LEU A 243 -17.76 -3.57 -27.70
N LYS A 244 -18.08 -3.85 -28.96
CA LYS A 244 -18.66 -5.15 -29.37
C LYS A 244 -17.73 -6.32 -29.07
N SER A 245 -16.42 -6.17 -29.31
CA SER A 245 -15.44 -7.19 -28.93
C SER A 245 -15.37 -7.37 -27.42
N SER A 246 -15.48 -6.29 -26.64
CA SER A 246 -15.51 -6.34 -25.17
C SER A 246 -16.74 -7.07 -24.66
N HIS A 247 -17.92 -6.82 -25.24
CA HIS A 247 -19.14 -7.51 -24.83
C HIS A 247 -19.09 -9.00 -25.19
N ALA A 248 -18.68 -9.34 -26.42
CA ALA A 248 -18.48 -10.74 -26.82
C ALA A 248 -17.49 -11.48 -25.91
N PHE A 249 -16.41 -10.78 -25.49
CA PHE A 249 -15.47 -11.29 -24.50
C PHE A 249 -16.15 -11.54 -23.15
N ASN A 250 -16.92 -10.58 -22.62
CA ASN A 250 -17.61 -10.74 -21.34
C ASN A 250 -18.60 -11.91 -21.34
N VAL A 251 -19.28 -12.17 -22.46
CA VAL A 251 -20.15 -13.35 -22.62
C VAL A 251 -19.34 -14.65 -22.55
N LEU A 252 -18.18 -14.71 -23.21
CA LEU A 252 -17.29 -15.89 -23.14
C LEU A 252 -16.74 -16.09 -21.73
N ASP A 253 -16.44 -15.00 -21.02
CA ASP A 253 -15.92 -15.03 -19.65
C ASP A 253 -16.99 -15.53 -18.67
N ALA A 254 -18.23 -15.03 -18.78
CA ALA A 254 -19.36 -15.50 -17.98
C ALA A 254 -19.72 -16.97 -18.24
N ARG A 255 -19.52 -17.47 -19.47
CA ARG A 255 -19.65 -18.90 -19.80
C ARG A 255 -18.50 -19.77 -19.26
N GLY A 256 -17.50 -19.19 -18.61
CA GLY A 256 -16.30 -19.91 -18.16
C GLY A 256 -15.47 -20.48 -19.32
N ALA A 257 -15.61 -19.91 -20.51
CA ALA A 257 -15.00 -20.42 -21.75
C ALA A 257 -13.68 -19.73 -22.10
N ILE A 258 -13.20 -18.84 -21.24
CA ILE A 258 -11.96 -18.09 -21.37
C ILE A 258 -11.00 -18.57 -20.29
N SER A 259 -9.88 -19.15 -20.70
CA SER A 259 -8.76 -19.36 -19.79
C SER A 259 -8.17 -18.01 -19.38
N THR A 260 -7.53 -17.97 -18.23
CA THR A 260 -6.87 -16.76 -17.73
C THR A 260 -5.78 -16.21 -18.66
N THR A 261 -5.04 -17.06 -19.39
CA THR A 261 -4.12 -16.62 -20.45
C THR A 261 -4.85 -16.00 -21.65
N GLU A 262 -5.98 -16.57 -22.07
CA GLU A 262 -6.82 -15.97 -23.11
C GLU A 262 -7.40 -14.62 -22.67
N ARG A 263 -7.82 -14.50 -21.40
CA ARG A 263 -8.26 -13.22 -20.80
C ARG A 263 -7.16 -12.17 -20.89
N ALA A 264 -5.93 -12.48 -20.47
CA ALA A 264 -4.80 -11.57 -20.56
C ALA A 264 -4.52 -11.12 -22.00
N ARG A 265 -4.53 -12.05 -22.95
CA ARG A 265 -4.35 -11.76 -24.39
C ARG A 265 -5.48 -10.88 -24.96
N ALA A 266 -6.72 -11.15 -24.57
CA ALA A 266 -7.87 -10.37 -25.02
C ALA A 266 -7.80 -8.94 -24.50
N PHE A 267 -7.48 -8.75 -23.21
CA PHE A 267 -7.24 -7.43 -22.62
C PHE A 267 -6.07 -6.70 -23.25
N ALA A 268 -4.96 -7.38 -23.54
CA ALA A 268 -3.82 -6.77 -24.25
C ALA A 268 -4.22 -6.29 -25.65
N THR A 269 -5.04 -7.06 -26.36
CA THR A 269 -5.54 -6.73 -27.70
C THR A 269 -6.47 -5.51 -27.66
N MET A 270 -7.49 -5.52 -26.79
CA MET A 270 -8.40 -4.39 -26.62
C MET A 270 -7.68 -3.14 -26.15
N ARG A 271 -6.73 -3.26 -25.21
CA ARG A 271 -5.91 -2.13 -24.72
C ARG A 271 -5.07 -1.52 -25.83
N ARG A 272 -4.48 -2.33 -26.71
CA ARG A 272 -3.74 -1.83 -27.88
C ARG A 272 -4.67 -1.06 -28.82
N LEU A 273 -5.81 -1.66 -29.20
CA LEU A 273 -6.76 -1.02 -30.10
C LEU A 273 -7.32 0.29 -29.52
N MET A 274 -7.64 0.32 -28.23
CA MET A 274 -8.10 1.53 -27.56
C MET A 274 -7.03 2.61 -27.53
N ARG A 275 -5.76 2.24 -27.33
CA ARG A 275 -4.64 3.18 -27.36
C ARG A 275 -4.47 3.83 -28.73
N ASP A 276 -4.51 3.01 -29.77
CA ASP A 276 -4.39 3.50 -31.16
C ASP A 276 -5.61 4.36 -31.52
N THR A 277 -6.81 3.97 -31.09
CA THR A 277 -8.06 4.72 -31.28
C THR A 277 -8.03 6.06 -30.53
N ALA A 278 -7.53 6.09 -29.30
CA ALA A 278 -7.42 7.30 -28.49
C ALA A 278 -6.41 8.30 -29.07
N ALA A 279 -5.22 7.82 -29.47
CA ALA A 279 -4.21 8.63 -30.14
C ALA A 279 -4.76 9.22 -31.45
N LEU A 280 -5.42 8.38 -32.25
CA LEU A 280 -6.07 8.80 -33.49
C LEU A 280 -7.19 9.81 -33.23
N TRP A 281 -8.01 9.62 -32.20
CA TRP A 281 -9.05 10.60 -31.84
C TRP A 281 -8.45 11.97 -31.54
N ILE A 282 -7.41 12.04 -30.70
CA ILE A 282 -6.70 13.29 -30.37
C ILE A 282 -6.18 13.96 -31.66
N GLU A 283 -5.53 13.18 -32.53
CA GLU A 283 -5.03 13.65 -33.82
C GLU A 283 -6.15 14.24 -34.69
N ARG A 284 -7.27 13.53 -34.83
CA ARG A 284 -8.44 13.97 -35.62
C ARG A 284 -9.06 15.24 -35.05
N ARG A 285 -9.07 15.44 -33.73
CA ARG A 285 -9.57 16.67 -33.08
C ARG A 285 -8.61 17.84 -33.28
N ALA A 286 -7.30 17.59 -33.24
CA ALA A 286 -6.28 18.60 -33.52
C ALA A 286 -6.32 19.09 -34.98
N GLU A 287 -6.52 18.20 -35.95
CA GLU A 287 -6.72 18.56 -37.37
C GLU A 287 -7.95 19.46 -37.59
N LEU A 288 -8.96 19.34 -36.73
CA LEU A 288 -10.16 20.19 -36.73
C LEU A 288 -9.96 21.51 -35.97
N GLY A 289 -8.77 21.74 -35.40
CA GLY A 289 -8.46 22.93 -34.61
C GLY A 289 -9.17 23.01 -33.26
N HIS A 290 -9.52 21.86 -32.66
CA HIS A 290 -10.21 21.79 -31.35
C HIS A 290 -11.47 22.68 -31.25
N PRO A 291 -12.54 22.38 -32.00
CA PRO A 291 -13.68 23.29 -32.18
C PRO A 291 -14.48 23.63 -30.91
N LEU A 292 -14.31 22.90 -29.80
CA LEU A 292 -14.93 23.19 -28.51
C LEU A 292 -14.09 24.10 -27.61
N MET A 293 -12.84 24.40 -27.99
CA MET A 293 -12.02 25.36 -27.24
C MET A 293 -12.65 26.75 -27.32
N ARG A 294 -12.82 27.37 -26.16
CA ARG A 294 -13.22 28.77 -26.02
C ARG A 294 -12.06 29.58 -25.44
N PRO A 295 -11.94 30.88 -25.73
CA PRO A 295 -10.96 31.74 -25.06
C PRO A 295 -11.19 31.67 -23.54
N LEU A 296 -10.15 31.29 -22.79
CA LEU A 296 -10.17 31.34 -21.33
C LEU A 296 -9.95 32.79 -20.89
N GLU A 297 -10.87 33.33 -20.09
CA GLU A 297 -10.58 34.53 -19.29
C GLU A 297 -9.82 34.09 -18.05
N ALA A 298 -8.55 34.49 -17.94
CA ALA A 298 -7.77 34.24 -16.74
C ALA A 298 -8.23 35.20 -15.62
N ALA A 299 -8.86 34.65 -14.59
CA ALA A 299 -9.00 35.35 -13.32
C ALA A 299 -7.68 35.19 -12.55
N ALA A 300 -6.91 36.26 -12.43
CA ALA A 300 -5.75 36.29 -11.56
C ALA A 300 -6.18 36.96 -10.25
N ASP A 301 -6.36 36.18 -9.20
CA ASP A 301 -6.46 36.75 -7.86
C ASP A 301 -5.09 37.34 -7.48
N ALA A 302 -5.11 38.58 -7.02
CA ALA A 302 -3.90 39.26 -6.56
C ALA A 302 -3.50 38.68 -5.19
N LEU A 303 -2.21 38.38 -5.03
CA LEU A 303 -1.65 38.02 -3.72
C LEU A 303 -1.99 39.10 -2.68
N PRO A 304 -2.38 38.71 -1.44
CA PRO A 304 -2.57 39.66 -0.37
C PRO A 304 -1.27 40.42 -0.11
N THR A 305 -1.29 41.74 -0.24
CA THR A 305 -0.15 42.61 0.08
C THR A 305 -0.16 42.91 1.58
N VAL A 306 0.88 42.49 2.30
CA VAL A 306 1.04 42.77 3.73
C VAL A 306 1.89 44.02 3.92
N ASP A 307 1.42 44.97 4.73
CA ASP A 307 2.23 46.11 5.17
C ASP A 307 3.11 45.69 6.35
N GLU A 308 4.36 45.35 6.07
CA GLU A 308 5.32 44.89 7.10
C GLU A 308 5.55 45.92 8.22
N SER A 309 5.28 47.21 8.00
CA SER A 309 5.45 48.24 9.03
C SER A 309 4.40 48.16 10.16
N THR A 310 3.32 47.42 9.92
CA THR A 310 2.21 47.24 10.86
C THR A 310 2.29 45.94 11.65
N LEU A 311 3.31 45.10 11.39
CA LEU A 311 3.47 43.82 12.06
C LEU A 311 3.85 44.00 13.54
N PRO A 312 3.25 43.21 14.46
CA PRO A 312 3.69 43.20 15.86
C PRO A 312 5.15 42.79 15.97
N ALA A 313 5.86 43.34 16.96
CA ALA A 313 7.27 43.01 17.21
C ALA A 313 7.44 41.77 18.11
N GLU A 314 6.40 41.42 18.87
CA GLU A 314 6.40 40.25 19.75
C GLU A 314 6.14 38.94 18.99
N PRO A 315 6.67 37.81 19.49
CA PRO A 315 6.39 36.50 18.89
C PRO A 315 4.89 36.18 18.92
N GLN A 316 4.37 35.65 17.80
CA GLN A 316 2.96 35.25 17.67
C GLN A 316 2.86 33.75 17.42
N THR A 317 1.68 33.19 17.63
CA THR A 317 1.35 31.85 17.14
C THR A 317 1.28 31.87 15.60
N LEU A 318 1.83 30.84 14.96
CA LEU A 318 1.58 30.54 13.55
C LEU A 318 0.56 29.39 13.48
N ALA A 319 -0.52 29.58 12.73
CA ALA A 319 -1.46 28.54 12.38
C ALA A 319 -1.45 28.33 10.86
N PHE A 320 -1.29 27.07 10.44
CA PHE A 320 -1.25 26.69 9.03
C PHE A 320 -2.17 25.48 8.79
N GLU A 321 -3.12 25.61 7.87
CA GLU A 321 -4.03 24.56 7.46
C GLU A 321 -3.84 24.25 5.98
N ILE A 322 -3.75 22.97 5.65
CA ILE A 322 -3.83 22.43 4.29
C ILE A 322 -5.15 21.70 4.16
N GLY A 323 -6.09 22.30 3.44
CA GLY A 323 -7.40 21.74 3.15
C GLY A 323 -7.42 20.89 1.90
N VAL A 324 -7.99 19.70 1.99
CA VAL A 324 -8.01 18.69 0.92
C VAL A 324 -9.38 18.05 0.82
N GLU A 325 -9.69 17.48 -0.34
CA GLU A 325 -10.75 16.46 -0.42
C GLU A 325 -10.35 15.20 0.36
N GLU A 326 -11.32 14.34 0.70
CA GLU A 326 -11.15 13.19 1.61
C GLU A 326 -9.96 12.29 1.28
N LEU A 327 -8.91 12.43 2.09
CA LEU A 327 -7.74 11.58 2.05
C LEU A 327 -8.12 10.14 2.43
N PRO A 328 -7.46 9.16 1.81
CA PRO A 328 -7.48 7.80 2.31
C PRO A 328 -7.04 7.71 3.78
N PRO A 329 -7.65 6.84 4.59
CA PRO A 329 -7.33 6.72 6.02
C PRO A 329 -5.86 6.45 6.31
N HIS A 330 -5.22 5.66 5.45
CA HIS A 330 -3.81 5.31 5.58
C HIS A 330 -2.86 6.44 5.18
N VAL A 331 -3.34 7.45 4.43
CA VAL A 331 -2.56 8.61 3.98
C VAL A 331 -2.54 9.72 5.03
N VAL A 332 -3.58 9.84 5.87
CA VAL A 332 -3.68 10.89 6.89
C VAL A 332 -2.47 10.88 7.85
N PRO A 333 -2.13 9.78 8.54
CA PRO A 333 -1.00 9.79 9.48
C PRO A 333 0.35 10.07 8.80
N ALA A 334 0.54 9.53 7.59
CA ALA A 334 1.75 9.77 6.81
C ALA A 334 1.89 11.24 6.39
N THR A 335 0.77 11.92 6.10
CA THR A 335 0.78 13.34 5.72
C THR A 335 1.03 14.24 6.94
N ILE A 336 0.45 13.91 8.09
CA ILE A 336 0.74 14.60 9.37
C ILE A 336 2.24 14.59 9.65
N GLU A 337 2.89 13.42 9.51
CA GLU A 337 4.33 13.30 9.76
C GLU A 337 5.19 14.00 8.70
N GLN A 338 4.80 13.94 7.43
CA GLN A 338 5.48 14.70 6.36
C GLN A 338 5.47 16.21 6.63
N VAL A 339 4.31 16.78 7.00
CA VAL A 339 4.19 18.20 7.32
C VAL A 339 5.01 18.56 8.56
N ARG A 340 4.97 17.72 9.60
CA ARG A 340 5.79 17.90 10.82
C ARG A 340 7.27 17.93 10.53
N ALA A 341 7.76 16.92 9.81
CA ALA A 341 9.16 16.78 9.47
C ALA A 341 9.62 17.96 8.60
N ALA A 342 8.84 18.32 7.58
CA ALA A 342 9.15 19.44 6.70
C ALA A 342 9.19 20.78 7.45
N LEU A 343 8.22 21.06 8.33
CA LEU A 343 8.23 22.28 9.14
C LEU A 343 9.43 22.32 10.09
N THR A 344 9.74 21.20 10.74
CA THR A 344 10.86 21.10 11.68
C THR A 344 12.20 21.29 11.00
N GLU A 345 12.44 20.59 9.89
CA GLU A 345 13.66 20.69 9.09
C GLU A 345 13.83 22.12 8.53
N ARG A 346 12.78 22.67 7.92
CA ARG A 346 12.87 23.97 7.26
C ARG A 346 13.02 25.10 8.25
N LEU A 347 12.28 25.11 9.36
CA LEU A 347 12.45 26.14 10.39
C LEU A 347 13.83 26.07 11.04
N ALA A 348 14.37 24.86 11.29
CA ALA A 348 15.72 24.68 11.80
C ALA A 348 16.82 25.17 10.83
N ALA A 349 16.53 25.23 9.52
CA ALA A 349 17.40 25.82 8.51
C ALA A 349 17.34 27.37 8.49
N THR A 350 16.46 27.98 9.28
CA THR A 350 16.35 29.42 9.46
C THR A 350 16.91 29.84 10.83
N ARG A 351 17.00 31.15 11.07
CA ARG A 351 17.28 31.68 12.41
C ARG A 351 16.01 32.18 13.10
N LEU A 352 14.83 31.88 12.54
CA LEU A 352 13.57 32.35 13.08
C LEU A 352 13.27 31.56 14.34
N GLU A 353 13.33 32.21 15.50
CA GLU A 353 13.00 31.56 16.77
C GLU A 353 11.53 31.15 16.78
N HIS A 354 11.24 29.94 17.26
CA HIS A 354 9.90 29.42 17.38
C HIS A 354 9.80 28.47 18.58
N GLY A 355 8.58 28.30 19.07
CA GLY A 355 8.22 27.35 20.11
C GLY A 355 7.89 25.96 19.55
N VAL A 356 6.99 25.26 20.25
CA VAL A 356 6.62 23.88 19.92
C VAL A 356 5.85 23.82 18.60
N ILE A 357 6.24 22.89 17.72
CA ILE A 357 5.52 22.56 16.48
C ILE A 357 4.54 21.42 16.78
N ARG A 358 3.24 21.70 16.74
CA ARG A 358 2.18 20.67 16.79
C ARG A 358 1.57 20.53 15.41
N VAL A 359 1.33 19.29 14.98
CA VAL A 359 0.64 19.00 13.71
C VAL A 359 -0.32 17.86 13.97
N ASP A 360 -1.56 17.97 13.51
CA ASP A 360 -2.53 16.90 13.51
C ASP A 360 -3.41 17.03 12.27
N GLY A 361 -4.37 16.12 12.07
CA GLY A 361 -5.16 16.10 10.86
C GLY A 361 -6.40 15.23 10.91
N THR A 362 -7.23 15.43 9.92
CA THR A 362 -8.43 14.66 9.64
C THR A 362 -8.39 14.20 8.17
N PRO A 363 -9.38 13.43 7.68
CA PRO A 363 -9.46 13.10 6.26
C PRO A 363 -9.46 14.32 5.33
N ARG A 364 -9.90 15.50 5.79
CA ARG A 364 -10.09 16.69 4.94
C ARG A 364 -9.10 17.82 5.22
N ARG A 365 -8.23 17.68 6.22
CA ARG A 365 -7.28 18.75 6.58
C ARG A 365 -6.05 18.25 7.31
N ILE A 366 -4.94 18.96 7.15
CA ILE A 366 -3.76 18.86 8.00
C ILE A 366 -3.52 20.25 8.60
N VAL A 367 -3.41 20.32 9.93
CA VAL A 367 -3.28 21.59 10.67
C VAL A 367 -1.99 21.57 11.48
N ALA A 368 -1.18 22.59 11.30
CA ALA A 368 0.01 22.88 12.09
C ALA A 368 -0.19 24.14 12.93
N VAL A 369 0.17 24.06 14.22
CA VAL A 369 0.22 25.20 15.13
C VAL A 369 1.62 25.29 15.74
N ILE A 370 2.26 26.43 15.58
CA ILE A 370 3.61 26.71 16.07
C ILE A 370 3.54 27.90 17.02
N GLU A 371 3.85 27.67 18.28
CA GLU A 371 3.83 28.71 19.30
C GLU A 371 5.02 29.67 19.14
N SER A 372 4.87 30.92 19.60
CA SER A 372 5.98 31.86 19.80
C SER A 372 6.93 32.03 18.60
N VAL A 373 6.40 32.09 17.38
CA VAL A 373 7.18 32.39 16.18
C VAL A 373 7.57 33.87 16.18
N ALA A 374 8.86 34.15 16.19
CA ALA A 374 9.39 35.51 16.24
C ALA A 374 8.99 36.35 15.00
N ALA A 375 8.91 37.67 15.17
CA ALA A 375 8.59 38.60 14.08
C ALA A 375 9.71 38.74 13.03
N ARG A 376 10.94 38.34 13.38
CA ARG A 376 12.12 38.40 12.52
C ARG A 376 13.21 37.46 13.02
N GLU A 377 14.10 37.06 12.12
CA GLU A 377 15.37 36.44 12.49
C GLU A 377 16.24 37.43 13.31
N PRO A 378 17.10 36.95 14.23
CA PRO A 378 18.11 37.81 14.85
C PRO A 378 19.12 38.26 13.80
N ASP A 379 19.60 39.50 13.91
CA ASP A 379 20.68 40.01 13.07
C ASP A 379 21.95 39.15 13.28
N THR A 380 22.73 38.94 12.22
CA THR A 380 24.03 38.27 12.33
C THR A 380 25.12 39.07 11.66
N GLU A 381 26.33 38.88 12.13
CA GLU A 381 27.52 39.40 11.50
C GLU A 381 28.12 38.37 10.55
N GLN A 382 28.26 38.73 9.26
CA GLN A 382 28.97 37.91 8.29
C GLN A 382 30.39 38.45 8.08
N VAL A 383 31.40 37.64 8.41
CA VAL A 383 32.80 37.99 8.15
C VAL A 383 33.14 37.71 6.68
N ARG A 384 33.31 38.77 5.90
CA ARG A 384 33.78 38.68 4.51
C ARG A 384 35.29 38.73 4.50
N LYS A 385 35.91 37.64 4.03
CA LYS A 385 37.35 37.43 4.01
C LYS A 385 37.99 38.10 2.79
N GLY A 386 38.91 39.04 3.02
CA GLY A 386 39.74 39.66 1.99
C GLY A 386 41.15 39.05 1.92
N PRO A 387 42.14 39.76 1.36
CA PRO A 387 43.52 39.26 1.25
C PRO A 387 44.17 39.04 2.63
N LYS A 388 45.23 38.21 2.69
CA LYS A 388 46.03 38.05 3.92
C LYS A 388 46.51 39.41 4.41
N TRP A 389 46.54 39.62 5.73
CA TRP A 389 46.87 40.92 6.32
C TRP A 389 48.24 41.44 5.85
N GLN A 390 49.23 40.55 5.75
CA GLN A 390 50.58 40.87 5.25
C GLN A 390 50.61 41.34 3.78
N ALA A 391 49.59 40.99 2.98
CA ALA A 391 49.47 41.41 1.58
C ALA A 391 48.48 42.58 1.39
N ALA A 392 47.88 43.06 2.48
CA ALA A 392 46.87 44.11 2.47
C ALA A 392 47.49 45.52 2.42
N TYR A 393 48.74 45.68 2.88
CA TYR A 393 49.49 46.95 2.88
C TYR A 393 50.89 46.78 2.27
N ASP A 394 51.40 47.80 1.60
CA ASP A 394 52.77 47.84 1.05
C ASP A 394 53.83 48.17 2.12
N ASP A 395 55.12 48.08 1.76
CA ASP A 395 56.25 48.37 2.66
C ASP A 395 56.27 49.82 3.20
N ALA A 396 55.49 50.72 2.60
CA ALA A 396 55.32 52.11 3.04
C ALA A 396 54.04 52.33 3.89
N GLY A 397 53.33 51.25 4.23
CA GLY A 397 52.10 51.28 5.03
C GLY A 397 50.85 51.72 4.27
N ARG A 398 50.88 51.76 2.92
CA ARG A 398 49.72 52.16 2.10
C ARG A 398 48.89 50.94 1.68
N PRO A 399 47.56 51.07 1.55
CA PRO A 399 46.69 49.98 1.07
C PRO A 399 47.13 49.44 -0.29
N THR A 400 47.19 48.11 -0.45
CA THR A 400 47.47 47.52 -1.77
C THR A 400 46.25 47.59 -2.68
N LYS A 401 46.46 47.51 -4.01
CA LYS A 401 45.34 47.42 -4.97
C LYS A 401 44.38 46.26 -4.69
N ALA A 402 44.89 45.18 -4.08
CA ALA A 402 44.07 44.04 -3.67
C ALA A 402 43.13 44.39 -2.51
N LEU A 403 43.63 45.11 -1.51
CA LEU A 403 42.82 45.62 -0.40
C LEU A 403 41.80 46.67 -0.88
N GLU A 404 42.22 47.61 -1.73
CA GLU A 404 41.32 48.63 -2.31
C GLU A 404 40.22 48.01 -3.20
N GLY A 405 40.56 46.99 -3.98
CA GLY A 405 39.61 46.24 -4.80
C GLY A 405 38.61 45.46 -3.95
N PHE A 406 39.08 44.84 -2.86
CA PHE A 406 38.23 44.15 -1.89
C PHE A 406 37.25 45.12 -1.20
N ALA A 407 37.73 46.24 -0.66
CA ALA A 407 36.88 47.24 -0.01
C ALA A 407 35.81 47.80 -0.97
N ARG A 408 36.19 48.08 -2.22
CA ARG A 408 35.24 48.51 -3.27
C ARG A 408 34.19 47.45 -3.60
N GLY A 409 34.61 46.18 -3.69
CA GLY A 409 33.71 45.05 -3.93
C GLY A 409 32.72 44.83 -2.79
N GLN A 410 33.12 45.13 -1.55
CA GLN A 410 32.26 45.07 -0.37
C GLN A 410 31.48 46.37 -0.10
N LYS A 411 31.68 47.42 -0.92
CA LYS A 411 31.07 48.75 -0.77
C LYS A 411 31.33 49.42 0.59
N VAL A 412 32.49 49.16 1.18
CA VAL A 412 32.92 49.74 2.47
C VAL A 412 34.15 50.61 2.29
N SER A 413 34.39 51.51 3.24
CA SER A 413 35.61 52.32 3.28
C SER A 413 36.76 51.54 3.92
N LEU A 414 38.01 51.93 3.63
CA LEU A 414 39.20 51.19 4.10
C LEU A 414 39.37 51.20 5.63
N ASP A 415 38.79 52.19 6.31
CA ASP A 415 38.72 52.31 7.78
C ASP A 415 37.76 51.28 8.42
N GLN A 416 36.86 50.68 7.64
CA GLN A 416 35.95 49.62 8.09
C GLN A 416 36.56 48.21 7.97
N VAL A 417 37.77 48.10 7.41
CA VAL A 417 38.49 46.83 7.29
C VAL A 417 39.21 46.51 8.60
N GLN A 418 38.99 45.30 9.11
CA GLN A 418 39.56 44.81 10.35
C GLN A 418 40.52 43.66 10.10
N ARG A 419 41.52 43.53 10.97
CA ARG A 419 42.44 42.38 10.98
C ARG A 419 41.80 41.25 11.79
N LEU A 420 41.37 40.19 11.12
CA LEU A 420 40.76 39.02 11.77
C LEU A 420 41.47 37.73 11.37
N GLU A 421 41.54 36.78 12.30
CA GLU A 421 42.08 35.45 12.04
C GLU A 421 41.00 34.53 11.45
N VAL A 422 41.24 33.98 10.26
CA VAL A 422 40.31 33.06 9.57
C VAL A 422 41.07 31.81 9.14
N GLN A 423 40.72 30.66 9.74
CA GLN A 423 41.38 29.36 9.51
C GLN A 423 42.90 29.39 9.79
N GLY A 424 43.32 29.99 10.91
CA GLY A 424 44.72 29.99 11.36
C GLY A 424 45.64 31.02 10.66
N ALA A 425 45.07 31.95 9.90
CA ALA A 425 45.84 33.02 9.24
C ALA A 425 45.10 34.36 9.27
N GLU A 426 45.85 35.44 9.45
CA GLU A 426 45.30 36.79 9.53
C GLU A 426 44.94 37.33 8.15
N HIS A 427 43.72 37.84 8.02
CA HIS A 427 43.19 38.42 6.80
C HIS A 427 42.64 39.83 7.08
N ALA A 428 42.65 40.66 6.05
CA ALA A 428 41.88 41.89 6.00
C ALA A 428 40.43 41.51 5.75
N CYS A 429 39.58 41.63 6.77
CA CYS A 429 38.19 41.21 6.76
C CYS A 429 37.26 42.40 6.94
N VAL A 430 36.03 42.27 6.47
CA VAL A 430 34.95 43.21 6.74
C VAL A 430 33.85 42.43 7.43
N VAL A 431 33.45 42.89 8.61
CA VAL A 431 32.26 42.39 9.29
C VAL A 431 31.07 43.15 8.72
N VAL A 432 30.19 42.44 8.02
CA VAL A 432 28.98 43.02 7.45
C VAL A 432 27.81 42.57 8.32
N GLU A 433 27.12 43.52 8.94
CA GLU A 433 25.83 43.25 9.55
C GLU A 433 24.86 42.78 8.46
N GLN A 434 24.28 41.61 8.69
CA GLN A 434 23.24 41.04 7.86
C GLN A 434 21.95 41.10 8.66
N PRO A 435 21.05 42.06 8.35
CA PRO A 435 19.75 42.16 8.99
C PRO A 435 19.00 40.83 8.91
N GLY A 436 18.32 40.47 9.98
CA GLY A 436 17.40 39.34 9.99
C GLY A 436 16.26 39.54 9.00
N ARG A 437 15.85 38.46 8.35
CA ARG A 437 14.67 38.46 7.46
C ARG A 437 13.39 38.62 8.29
N SER A 438 12.37 39.25 7.71
CA SER A 438 11.05 39.35 8.34
C SER A 438 10.40 37.96 8.43
N VAL A 439 9.46 37.78 9.37
CA VAL A 439 8.67 36.55 9.46
C VAL A 439 7.95 36.22 8.15
N MET A 440 7.50 37.24 7.40
CA MET A 440 6.82 37.06 6.12
C MET A 440 7.78 36.58 5.02
N GLU A 441 8.98 37.16 4.95
CA GLU A 441 10.03 36.73 4.02
C GLU A 441 10.48 35.28 4.27
N VAL A 442 10.43 34.81 5.51
CA VAL A 442 10.82 33.45 5.89
C VAL A 442 9.67 32.46 5.68
N LEU A 443 8.49 32.74 6.25
CA LEU A 443 7.39 31.78 6.28
C LEU A 443 6.71 31.59 4.92
N SER A 444 6.62 32.64 4.09
CA SER A 444 5.91 32.56 2.81
C SER A 444 6.48 31.48 1.88
N PRO A 445 7.79 31.48 1.54
CA PRO A 445 8.37 30.41 0.74
C PRO A 445 8.42 29.07 1.50
N LEU A 446 8.65 29.09 2.82
CA LEU A 446 8.74 27.88 3.63
C LEU A 446 7.44 27.07 3.59
N LEU A 447 6.30 27.71 3.84
CA LEU A 447 5.00 27.05 3.83
C LEU A 447 4.61 26.60 2.41
N ALA A 448 4.93 27.39 1.37
CA ALA A 448 4.73 26.96 -0.01
C ALA A 448 5.53 25.70 -0.36
N GLU A 449 6.77 25.60 0.13
CA GLU A 449 7.63 24.42 -0.05
C GLU A 449 7.16 23.20 0.74
N VAL A 450 6.48 23.38 1.89
CA VAL A 450 5.84 22.29 2.63
C VAL A 450 4.72 21.66 1.78
N VAL A 451 3.83 22.48 1.22
CA VAL A 451 2.69 22.00 0.40
C VAL A 451 3.18 21.36 -0.90
N THR A 452 4.07 22.02 -1.64
CA THR A 452 4.62 21.49 -2.91
C THR A 452 5.49 20.24 -2.70
N GLY A 453 5.98 20.02 -1.48
CA GLY A 453 6.76 18.86 -1.08
C GLY A 453 5.95 17.61 -0.75
N LEU A 454 4.63 17.71 -0.56
CA LEU A 454 3.77 16.58 -0.15
C LEU A 454 3.77 15.44 -1.18
N ARG A 455 3.94 14.20 -0.73
CA ARG A 455 3.92 13.01 -1.60
C ARG A 455 3.10 11.88 -0.98
N ALA A 456 2.42 11.10 -1.80
CA ALA A 456 1.78 9.85 -1.42
C ALA A 456 2.26 8.69 -2.31
N GLU A 457 1.86 7.45 -1.99
CA GLU A 457 2.17 6.26 -2.82
C GLU A 457 1.62 6.41 -4.24
N LYS A 458 0.40 6.96 -4.36
CA LYS A 458 -0.22 7.34 -5.62
C LYS A 458 -0.64 8.81 -5.55
N ASN A 459 -0.24 9.57 -6.55
CA ASN A 459 -0.64 10.97 -6.71
C ASN A 459 -1.56 11.10 -7.92
N MET A 460 -2.54 11.99 -7.81
CA MET A 460 -3.39 12.44 -8.91
C MET A 460 -3.15 13.92 -9.20
N ARG A 461 -3.49 14.32 -10.41
CA ARG A 461 -3.67 15.72 -10.82
C ARG A 461 -5.17 16.05 -10.82
N TRP A 462 -5.50 17.31 -10.70
CA TRP A 462 -6.84 17.88 -10.84
C TRP A 462 -6.76 19.15 -11.71
N SER A 463 -7.78 20.01 -11.71
CA SER A 463 -7.71 21.30 -12.42
C SER A 463 -6.81 22.30 -11.68
N ASP A 464 -5.53 21.95 -11.52
CA ASP A 464 -4.44 22.80 -11.04
C ASP A 464 -3.20 22.57 -11.94
N PRO A 465 -2.49 23.63 -12.37
CA PRO A 465 -1.44 23.53 -13.36
C PRO A 465 -0.14 22.88 -12.87
N SER A 466 0.10 22.78 -11.55
CA SER A 466 1.39 22.33 -11.03
C SER A 466 1.34 21.39 -9.83
N LEU A 467 0.20 21.25 -9.16
CA LEU A 467 0.05 20.37 -8.01
C LEU A 467 -0.31 18.94 -8.39
N SER A 468 0.22 18.01 -7.60
CA SER A 468 -0.19 16.61 -7.60
C SER A 468 -0.04 16.06 -6.19
N PHE A 469 -1.07 15.37 -5.71
CA PHE A 469 -1.08 14.78 -4.36
C PHE A 469 -2.12 13.64 -4.32
N SER A 470 -2.30 13.00 -3.17
CA SER A 470 -3.29 11.93 -3.01
C SER A 470 -4.70 12.39 -3.35
N ARG A 471 -5.07 13.62 -2.95
CA ARG A 471 -6.35 14.28 -3.23
C ARG A 471 -6.15 15.76 -3.51
N ALA A 472 -7.14 16.40 -4.14
CA ALA A 472 -7.04 17.81 -4.53
C ALA A 472 -6.91 18.69 -3.28
N ILE A 473 -5.94 19.60 -3.30
CA ILE A 473 -5.78 20.65 -2.29
C ILE A 473 -6.71 21.80 -2.70
N ARG A 474 -7.62 22.18 -1.81
CA ARG A 474 -8.73 23.10 -2.10
C ARG A 474 -8.59 24.45 -1.42
N TRP A 475 -8.02 24.51 -0.22
CA TRP A 475 -7.79 25.78 0.48
C TRP A 475 -6.54 25.72 1.35
N LEU A 476 -6.01 26.91 1.68
CA LEU A 476 -4.92 27.09 2.64
C LEU A 476 -5.32 28.18 3.63
N VAL A 477 -5.11 27.95 4.93
CA VAL A 477 -5.14 29.00 5.95
C VAL A 477 -3.72 29.20 6.44
N ALA A 478 -3.21 30.43 6.43
CA ALA A 478 -1.87 30.72 6.95
C ALA A 478 -1.90 32.04 7.74
N LEU A 479 -1.88 31.95 9.07
CA LEU A 479 -2.04 33.09 9.98
C LEU A 479 -0.88 33.16 10.97
N TRP A 480 -0.23 34.32 11.07
CA TRP A 480 0.71 34.67 12.14
C TRP A 480 0.09 35.77 13.00
N GLY A 481 -0.42 35.41 14.18
CA GLY A 481 -1.34 36.26 14.94
C GLY A 481 -2.58 36.58 14.10
N GLU A 482 -2.89 37.86 13.92
CA GLU A 482 -4.00 38.32 13.07
C GLU A 482 -3.62 38.52 11.58
N THR A 483 -2.36 38.28 11.22
CA THR A 483 -1.84 38.58 9.88
C THR A 483 -1.83 37.35 8.99
N VAL A 484 -2.34 37.47 7.76
CA VAL A 484 -2.23 36.42 6.74
C VAL A 484 -0.79 36.36 6.22
N VAL A 485 -0.18 35.19 6.27
CA VAL A 485 1.11 34.93 5.63
C VAL A 485 0.87 34.77 4.13
N PRO A 486 1.53 35.54 3.25
CA PRO A 486 1.25 35.56 1.81
C PRO A 486 1.84 34.33 1.11
N VAL A 487 1.21 33.18 1.32
CA VAL A 487 1.55 31.90 0.70
C VAL A 487 0.71 31.70 -0.55
N GLN A 488 1.35 31.37 -1.67
CA GLN A 488 0.67 30.87 -2.86
C GLN A 488 1.35 29.61 -3.35
N VAL A 489 0.54 28.62 -3.68
CA VAL A 489 0.97 27.34 -4.19
C VAL A 489 0.14 27.07 -5.43
N SER A 490 0.76 27.21 -6.60
CA SER A 490 0.05 27.13 -7.88
C SER A 490 -1.09 28.15 -7.94
N GLU A 491 -2.34 27.70 -8.12
CA GLU A 491 -3.53 28.55 -8.12
C GLU A 491 -4.15 28.74 -6.72
N VAL A 492 -3.70 27.97 -5.72
CA VAL A 492 -4.22 28.06 -4.34
C VAL A 492 -3.48 29.16 -3.56
N VAL A 493 -4.22 30.18 -3.13
CA VAL A 493 -3.70 31.28 -2.30
C VAL A 493 -4.17 31.10 -0.86
N ALA A 494 -3.25 31.27 0.10
CA ALA A 494 -3.61 31.21 1.50
C ALA A 494 -4.42 32.42 1.96
N GLY A 495 -5.44 32.17 2.76
CA GLY A 495 -6.32 33.18 3.31
C GLY A 495 -6.62 32.96 4.78
N ARG A 496 -7.79 33.44 5.20
CA ARG A 496 -8.33 33.32 6.56
C ARG A 496 -9.47 32.31 6.66
N GLU A 497 -9.99 31.83 5.53
CA GLU A 497 -11.18 30.99 5.50
C GLU A 497 -10.80 29.52 5.67
N THR A 498 -11.31 28.91 6.74
CA THR A 498 -11.30 27.44 6.88
C THR A 498 -12.62 26.89 6.38
N TYR A 499 -12.60 25.71 5.77
CA TYR A 499 -13.82 25.01 5.39
C TYR A 499 -14.17 23.99 6.47
N LEU A 500 -15.31 24.13 7.16
CA LEU A 500 -15.80 23.18 8.16
C LEU A 500 -16.44 21.95 7.49
N GLN A 501 -17.55 21.42 8.00
CA GLN A 501 -18.30 20.38 7.29
C GLN A 501 -18.95 20.97 6.03
N ARG A 502 -19.08 20.15 4.97
CA ARG A 502 -19.56 20.61 3.67
C ARG A 502 -20.97 21.17 3.74
N THR A 503 -21.20 22.23 2.96
CA THR A 503 -22.56 22.66 2.63
C THR A 503 -23.06 21.86 1.44
N THR A 504 -24.37 21.65 1.43
CA THR A 504 -25.07 20.96 0.35
C THR A 504 -25.84 21.99 -0.46
N GLY A 505 -26.11 21.71 -1.73
CA GLY A 505 -26.61 22.70 -2.70
C GLY A 505 -27.95 23.38 -2.34
N GLY A 506 -28.70 22.88 -1.35
CA GLY A 506 -29.90 23.51 -0.80
C GLY A 506 -29.70 24.37 0.46
N ALA A 507 -28.49 24.42 1.04
CA ALA A 507 -28.24 25.10 2.30
C ALA A 507 -28.03 26.62 2.10
N GLU A 508 -29.11 27.40 2.06
CA GLU A 508 -29.05 28.83 2.44
C GLU A 508 -28.58 29.02 3.89
N ARG A 509 -28.56 27.93 4.69
CA ARG A 509 -28.14 27.91 6.08
C ARG A 509 -26.66 27.51 6.19
N GLN A 510 -25.85 28.38 6.78
CA GLN A 510 -24.48 28.07 7.22
C GLN A 510 -24.46 27.26 8.53
N GLU A 511 -25.56 26.60 8.89
CA GLU A 511 -25.73 25.90 10.17
C GLU A 511 -26.54 24.59 9.99
N ARG A 512 -26.12 23.53 10.69
CA ARG A 512 -26.84 22.28 10.89
C ARG A 512 -28.09 22.46 11.77
N ARG A 513 -28.93 21.42 11.84
CA ARG A 513 -30.14 21.41 12.70
C ARG A 513 -29.83 21.58 14.20
N ASP A 514 -28.64 21.20 14.63
CA ASP A 514 -28.13 21.32 16.00
C ASP A 514 -27.36 22.62 16.27
N GLY A 515 -27.28 23.53 15.28
CA GLY A 515 -26.60 24.82 15.40
C GLY A 515 -25.08 24.79 15.13
N VAL A 516 -24.54 23.66 14.68
CA VAL A 516 -23.13 23.55 14.26
C VAL A 516 -22.90 24.28 12.94
N LEU A 517 -21.81 25.05 12.84
CA LEU A 517 -21.46 25.82 11.64
C LEU A 517 -20.99 24.90 10.50
N LEU A 518 -21.34 25.27 9.26
CA LEU A 518 -20.99 24.58 8.02
C LEU A 518 -20.32 25.55 7.04
N GLY A 519 -19.63 25.01 6.04
CA GLY A 519 -19.11 25.83 4.95
C GLY A 519 -17.79 26.53 5.28
N HIS A 520 -17.45 27.50 4.43
CA HIS A 520 -16.32 28.39 4.66
C HIS A 520 -16.64 29.38 5.79
N VAL A 521 -15.70 29.51 6.72
CA VAL A 521 -15.80 30.41 7.88
C VAL A 521 -14.47 31.15 8.06
N ASP A 522 -14.56 32.46 8.26
CA ASP A 522 -13.41 33.32 8.55
C ASP A 522 -12.77 32.98 9.91
N VAL A 523 -11.44 32.91 9.91
CA VAL A 523 -10.60 32.74 11.11
C VAL A 523 -9.92 34.09 11.44
N PRO A 524 -10.31 34.76 12.54
CA PRO A 524 -9.80 36.09 12.87
C PRO A 524 -8.31 36.10 13.26
N SER A 525 -7.77 35.03 13.83
CA SER A 525 -6.36 34.95 14.21
C SER A 525 -5.89 33.50 14.26
N SER A 526 -4.58 33.30 14.30
CA SER A 526 -3.96 31.98 14.47
C SER A 526 -4.52 31.20 15.67
N ASP A 527 -4.80 31.90 16.78
CA ASP A 527 -5.31 31.28 18.00
C ASP A 527 -6.79 30.86 17.89
N GLU A 528 -7.53 31.42 16.94
CA GLU A 528 -8.94 31.10 16.68
C GLU A 528 -9.13 29.93 15.71
N LEU A 529 -8.08 29.43 15.04
CA LEU A 529 -8.23 28.32 14.07
C LEU A 529 -8.78 27.06 14.74
N LEU A 530 -8.13 26.57 15.81
CA LEU A 530 -8.56 25.36 16.50
C LEU A 530 -9.95 25.50 17.16
N PRO A 531 -10.27 26.61 17.86
CA PRO A 531 -11.64 26.88 18.33
C PRO A 531 -12.67 26.90 17.20
N THR A 532 -12.34 27.46 16.03
CA THR A 532 -13.25 27.52 14.88
C THR A 532 -13.54 26.13 14.32
N ILE A 533 -12.51 25.30 14.16
CA ILE A 533 -12.65 23.88 13.76
C ILE A 533 -13.54 23.12 14.76
N ALA A 534 -13.33 23.31 16.06
CA ALA A 534 -14.13 22.67 17.11
C ALA A 534 -15.61 23.12 17.08
N ARG A 535 -15.90 24.40 16.75
CA ARG A 535 -17.29 24.89 16.55
C ARG A 535 -17.99 24.24 15.34
N GLY A 536 -17.23 23.70 14.39
CA GLY A 536 -17.71 22.85 13.30
C GLY A 536 -17.92 21.38 13.67
N ALA A 537 -17.89 21.04 14.97
CA ALA A 537 -17.96 19.69 15.51
C ALA A 537 -16.86 18.73 14.98
N ILE A 538 -15.73 19.27 14.52
CA ILE A 538 -14.61 18.48 14.01
C ILE A 538 -13.64 18.17 15.15
N VAL A 539 -13.43 16.88 15.43
CA VAL A 539 -12.41 16.41 16.36
C VAL A 539 -11.09 16.28 15.61
N LEU A 540 -10.27 17.34 15.66
CA LEU A 540 -8.97 17.39 14.95
C LEU A 540 -7.93 16.43 15.55
N ASP A 541 -7.84 16.36 16.88
CA ASP A 541 -6.82 15.55 17.56
C ASP A 541 -7.06 14.06 17.32
N THR A 542 -6.08 13.39 16.69
CA THR A 542 -6.24 11.99 16.27
C THR A 542 -6.38 11.04 17.46
N GLN A 543 -5.72 11.32 18.59
CA GLN A 543 -5.79 10.46 19.78
C GLN A 543 -7.15 10.59 20.48
N ALA A 544 -7.65 11.81 20.63
CA ALA A 544 -8.97 12.10 21.18
C ALA A 544 -10.07 11.50 20.30
N ARG A 545 -9.96 11.64 18.97
CA ARG A 545 -10.89 11.03 18.03
C ARG A 545 -10.88 9.50 18.12
N ARG A 546 -9.70 8.89 18.22
CA ARG A 546 -9.55 7.43 18.42
C ARG A 546 -10.19 6.98 19.74
N ALA A 547 -9.97 7.72 20.82
CA ALA A 547 -10.57 7.42 22.12
C ALA A 547 -12.10 7.47 22.07
N ALA A 548 -12.66 8.48 21.38
CA ALA A 548 -14.10 8.60 21.19
C ALA A 548 -14.69 7.42 20.39
N VAL A 549 -14.02 6.97 19.32
CA VAL A 549 -14.44 5.78 18.56
C VAL A 549 -14.48 4.54 19.45
N VAL A 550 -13.43 4.31 20.25
CA VAL A 550 -13.34 3.16 21.15
C VAL A 550 -14.42 3.22 22.23
N GLU A 551 -14.55 4.35 22.92
CA GLU A 551 -15.53 4.53 24.00
C GLU A 551 -16.95 4.27 23.51
N GLN A 552 -17.32 4.86 22.37
CA GLN A 552 -18.65 4.67 21.79
C GLN A 552 -18.88 3.21 21.38
N ALA A 553 -17.89 2.57 20.75
CA ALA A 553 -18.00 1.17 20.33
C ALA A 553 -18.16 0.21 21.51
N GLU A 554 -17.35 0.36 22.56
CA GLU A 554 -17.46 -0.45 23.78
C GLU A 554 -18.80 -0.23 24.50
N ALA A 555 -19.29 1.02 24.56
CA ALA A 555 -20.58 1.34 25.17
C ALA A 555 -21.77 0.75 24.36
N LEU A 556 -21.71 0.78 23.03
CA LEU A 556 -22.71 0.15 22.15
C LEU A 556 -22.69 -1.37 22.30
N ALA A 557 -21.51 -1.99 22.27
CA ALA A 557 -21.37 -3.44 22.44
C ALA A 557 -21.85 -3.92 23.82
N THR A 558 -21.53 -3.17 24.89
CA THR A 558 -21.98 -3.49 26.25
C THR A 558 -23.51 -3.48 26.35
N ARG A 559 -24.17 -2.52 25.68
CA ARG A 559 -25.65 -2.47 25.61
C ARG A 559 -26.24 -3.69 24.90
N ALA A 560 -25.53 -4.26 23.95
CA ALA A 560 -25.89 -5.49 23.24
C ALA A 560 -25.50 -6.78 24.01
N GLY A 561 -24.93 -6.66 25.22
CA GLY A 561 -24.50 -7.81 26.01
C GLY A 561 -23.14 -8.40 25.59
N GLY A 562 -22.36 -7.67 24.79
CA GLY A 562 -21.06 -8.09 24.28
C GLY A 562 -19.95 -7.06 24.48
N ARG A 563 -18.83 -7.26 23.78
CA ARG A 563 -17.66 -6.39 23.73
C ARG A 563 -17.09 -6.31 22.32
N VAL A 564 -16.40 -5.22 22.01
CA VAL A 564 -15.50 -5.14 20.84
C VAL A 564 -14.10 -5.53 21.30
N ASP A 565 -13.39 -6.37 20.56
CA ASP A 565 -11.98 -6.67 20.84
C ASP A 565 -11.07 -5.58 20.26
N VAL A 566 -10.94 -4.46 20.97
CA VAL A 566 -10.20 -3.28 20.50
C VAL A 566 -8.74 -3.58 20.15
N ALA A 567 -8.12 -4.55 20.83
CA ALA A 567 -6.74 -4.95 20.57
C ALA A 567 -6.65 -5.73 19.24
N ALA A 568 -7.53 -6.70 19.02
CA ALA A 568 -7.60 -7.44 17.76
C ALA A 568 -7.99 -6.53 16.58
N GLU A 569 -8.83 -5.53 16.83
CA GLU A 569 -9.35 -4.60 15.81
C GLU A 569 -8.57 -3.28 15.72
N ALA A 570 -7.39 -3.16 16.33
CA ALA A 570 -6.67 -1.88 16.44
C ALA A 570 -6.46 -1.18 15.09
N SER A 571 -6.07 -1.94 14.06
CA SER A 571 -5.88 -1.41 12.70
C SER A 571 -7.18 -0.90 12.05
N LEU A 572 -8.31 -1.57 12.32
CA LEU A 572 -9.61 -1.15 11.84
C LEU A 572 -10.10 0.07 12.61
N VAL A 573 -9.89 0.14 13.93
CA VAL A 573 -10.19 1.32 14.74
C VAL A 573 -9.40 2.54 14.25
N ASP A 574 -8.11 2.37 13.95
CA ASP A 574 -7.27 3.45 13.39
C ASP A 574 -7.76 3.87 12.01
N GLN A 575 -8.20 2.92 11.18
CA GLN A 575 -8.80 3.21 9.89
C GLN A 575 -10.12 4.01 10.03
N ILE A 576 -11.02 3.58 10.91
CA ILE A 576 -12.29 4.28 11.18
C ILE A 576 -12.02 5.69 11.72
N THR A 577 -11.06 5.82 12.64
CA THR A 577 -10.63 7.11 13.20
C THR A 577 -10.20 8.08 12.10
N ASN A 578 -9.55 7.58 11.05
CA ASN A 578 -9.12 8.38 9.89
C ASN A 578 -10.10 8.31 8.72
N LEU A 579 -11.36 7.92 8.95
CA LEU A 579 -12.48 8.05 8.01
C LEU A 579 -13.47 9.15 8.41
N VAL A 580 -13.46 9.54 9.69
CA VAL A 580 -14.44 10.46 10.27
C VAL A 580 -13.76 11.69 10.88
N GLU A 581 -14.49 12.80 10.93
CA GLU A 581 -14.14 14.03 11.64
C GLU A 581 -14.91 14.17 12.94
N GLU A 582 -16.16 13.68 12.99
CA GLU A 582 -17.07 13.68 14.14
C GLU A 582 -17.58 12.24 14.36
N PRO A 583 -16.93 11.41 15.20
CA PRO A 583 -17.35 10.02 15.38
C PRO A 583 -18.74 9.92 16.01
N HIS A 584 -19.65 9.20 15.34
CA HIS A 584 -20.98 8.88 15.86
C HIS A 584 -21.29 7.38 15.68
N GLY A 585 -21.29 6.64 16.78
CA GLY A 585 -21.43 5.19 16.78
C GLY A 585 -22.88 4.71 16.69
N VAL A 586 -23.14 3.76 15.81
CA VAL A 586 -24.45 3.13 15.60
C VAL A 586 -24.33 1.62 15.75
N LEU A 587 -25.24 1.02 16.53
CA LEU A 587 -25.34 -0.43 16.72
C LEU A 587 -26.30 -1.02 15.68
N GLY A 588 -25.78 -1.92 14.84
CA GLY A 588 -26.55 -2.69 13.88
C GLY A 588 -26.66 -4.16 14.25
N ASP A 589 -27.72 -4.80 13.74
CA ASP A 589 -28.03 -6.21 13.97
C ASP A 589 -28.00 -7.00 12.64
N PHE A 590 -27.83 -8.31 12.71
CA PHE A 590 -28.09 -9.20 11.58
C PHE A 590 -28.80 -10.47 12.04
N ASP A 591 -29.42 -11.17 11.10
CA ASP A 591 -30.18 -12.39 11.40
C ASP A 591 -29.25 -13.47 11.98
N GLU A 592 -29.63 -14.05 13.13
CA GLU A 592 -28.88 -15.10 13.83
C GLU A 592 -28.59 -16.31 12.95
N ARG A 593 -29.40 -16.59 11.91
CA ARG A 593 -29.13 -17.69 10.97
C ARG A 593 -27.78 -17.59 10.27
N TYR A 594 -27.22 -16.39 10.14
CA TYR A 594 -25.90 -16.24 9.53
C TYR A 594 -24.77 -16.77 10.41
N LEU A 595 -25.00 -16.95 11.72
CA LEU A 595 -24.03 -17.56 12.64
C LEU A 595 -23.77 -19.05 12.32
N ASP A 596 -24.56 -19.67 11.45
CA ASP A 596 -24.25 -20.99 10.87
C ASP A 596 -23.00 -20.96 9.96
N LEU A 597 -22.66 -19.79 9.41
CA LEU A 597 -21.40 -19.57 8.72
C LEU A 597 -20.27 -19.43 9.74
N PRO A 598 -19.06 -19.92 9.44
CA PRO A 598 -17.91 -19.70 10.30
C PRO A 598 -17.65 -18.21 10.55
N ALA A 599 -17.43 -17.83 11.82
CA ALA A 599 -17.26 -16.44 12.24
C ALA A 599 -16.16 -15.68 11.48
N GLN A 600 -15.11 -16.38 11.00
CA GLN A 600 -14.06 -15.76 10.20
C GLN A 600 -14.57 -15.23 8.85
N ILE A 601 -15.58 -15.86 8.24
CA ILE A 601 -16.22 -15.37 7.01
C ILE A 601 -16.97 -14.07 7.32
N LEU A 602 -17.85 -14.12 8.32
CA LEU A 602 -18.69 -12.99 8.74
C LEU A 602 -17.85 -11.77 9.13
N THR A 603 -16.86 -11.97 10.00
CA THR A 603 -15.99 -10.88 10.45
C THR A 603 -15.07 -10.37 9.35
N THR A 604 -14.65 -11.21 8.38
CA THR A 604 -13.90 -10.72 7.21
C THR A 604 -14.77 -9.78 6.37
N VAL A 605 -16.04 -10.11 6.16
CA VAL A 605 -16.99 -9.25 5.44
C VAL A 605 -17.17 -7.91 6.17
N MET A 606 -17.44 -7.95 7.48
CA MET A 606 -17.58 -6.76 8.33
C MET A 606 -16.36 -5.83 8.22
N ARG A 607 -15.15 -6.37 8.42
CA ARG A 607 -13.91 -5.57 8.44
C ARG A 607 -13.56 -5.02 7.05
N LYS A 608 -13.53 -5.89 6.03
CA LYS A 608 -12.98 -5.53 4.71
C LYS A 608 -13.92 -4.73 3.83
N HIS A 609 -15.22 -5.02 3.87
CA HIS A 609 -16.15 -4.39 2.94
C HIS A 609 -16.93 -3.23 3.56
N GLN A 610 -17.00 -3.14 4.89
CA GLN A 610 -17.95 -2.23 5.55
C GLN A 610 -17.36 -1.44 6.73
N ARG A 611 -16.14 -1.79 7.18
CA ARG A 611 -15.48 -1.17 8.33
C ARG A 611 -16.29 -1.28 9.63
N TYR A 612 -16.99 -2.41 9.80
CA TYR A 612 -17.76 -2.68 11.00
C TYR A 612 -16.91 -3.38 12.06
N LEU A 613 -17.09 -3.01 13.32
CA LEU A 613 -16.50 -3.66 14.47
C LEU A 613 -17.41 -4.81 14.92
N PRO A 614 -16.95 -6.08 14.90
CA PRO A 614 -17.74 -7.20 15.37
C PRO A 614 -17.96 -7.14 16.88
N VAL A 615 -19.15 -7.52 17.33
CA VAL A 615 -19.47 -7.65 18.76
C VAL A 615 -19.33 -9.11 19.16
N LEU A 616 -18.53 -9.37 20.19
CA LEU A 616 -18.26 -10.70 20.73
C LEU A 616 -18.88 -10.86 22.10
N ASP A 617 -19.23 -12.08 22.49
CA ASP A 617 -19.66 -12.39 23.84
C ASP A 617 -18.48 -12.57 24.82
N ALA A 618 -18.77 -13.09 26.00
CA ALA A 618 -17.77 -13.36 27.03
C ALA A 618 -16.83 -14.55 26.72
N SER A 619 -17.26 -15.52 25.90
CA SER A 619 -16.40 -16.62 25.42
C SER A 619 -15.55 -16.23 24.22
N GLY A 620 -15.86 -15.11 23.57
CA GLY A 620 -15.20 -14.64 22.35
C GLY A 620 -15.90 -15.09 21.08
N ASP A 621 -17.11 -15.63 21.19
CA ASP A 621 -17.94 -16.01 20.06
C ASP A 621 -18.67 -14.79 19.49
N LEU A 622 -18.94 -14.82 18.19
CA LEU A 622 -19.58 -13.70 17.49
C LEU A 622 -21.07 -13.61 17.86
N LEU A 623 -21.50 -12.44 18.32
CA LEU A 623 -22.92 -12.10 18.50
C LEU A 623 -23.52 -11.56 17.19
N PRO A 624 -24.86 -11.61 17.02
CA PRO A 624 -25.56 -11.10 15.84
C PRO A 624 -25.59 -9.55 15.77
N HIS A 625 -24.53 -8.89 16.23
CA HIS A 625 -24.41 -7.44 16.35
C HIS A 625 -23.07 -6.94 15.80
N PHE A 626 -23.09 -5.71 15.30
CA PHE A 626 -21.89 -4.98 14.89
C PHE A 626 -22.02 -3.49 15.21
N VAL A 627 -20.88 -2.82 15.33
CA VAL A 627 -20.83 -1.37 15.48
C VAL A 627 -20.27 -0.74 14.21
N THR A 628 -20.97 0.27 13.70
CA THR A 628 -20.50 1.16 12.63
C THR A 628 -20.31 2.57 13.17
N MET A 629 -19.53 3.39 12.46
CA MET A 629 -19.26 4.79 12.83
C MET A 629 -19.64 5.70 11.67
N ALA A 630 -20.66 6.53 11.89
CA ALA A 630 -21.04 7.61 11.01
C ALA A 630 -20.12 8.82 11.20
N ASN A 631 -20.06 9.68 10.19
CA ASN A 631 -19.31 10.94 10.25
C ASN A 631 -20.24 12.14 10.51
N GLY A 632 -20.53 12.38 11.78
CA GLY A 632 -21.36 13.49 12.25
C GLY A 632 -22.79 13.11 12.57
N LEU A 633 -23.66 14.11 12.68
CA LEU A 633 -25.07 13.92 13.03
C LEU A 633 -25.78 13.12 11.95
N CYS A 634 -26.52 12.11 12.38
CA CYS A 634 -27.38 11.29 11.56
C CYS A 634 -28.64 10.85 12.35
N ASP A 635 -29.59 10.22 11.67
CA ASP A 635 -30.66 9.48 12.31
C ASP A 635 -30.24 8.02 12.52
N ASP A 636 -30.02 7.61 13.78
CA ASP A 636 -29.53 6.27 14.13
C ASP A 636 -30.37 5.15 13.51
N ALA A 637 -31.70 5.31 13.44
CA ALA A 637 -32.58 4.28 12.91
C ALA A 637 -32.41 4.10 11.40
N THR A 638 -32.27 5.21 10.68
CA THR A 638 -32.03 5.22 9.22
C THR A 638 -30.66 4.64 8.89
N VAL A 639 -29.61 5.13 9.54
CA VAL A 639 -28.23 4.63 9.34
C VAL A 639 -28.15 3.15 9.70
N LYS A 640 -28.74 2.73 10.83
CA LYS A 640 -28.83 1.32 11.22
C LYS A 640 -29.47 0.50 10.10
N ALA A 641 -30.69 0.85 9.67
CA ALA A 641 -31.41 0.08 8.66
C ALA A 641 -30.64 -0.06 7.33
N GLY A 642 -29.95 1.00 6.89
CA GLY A 642 -29.09 0.95 5.71
C GLY A 642 -27.92 -0.03 5.87
N ASN A 643 -27.18 0.09 6.98
CA ASN A 643 -26.00 -0.75 7.24
C ASN A 643 -26.40 -2.24 7.42
N GLU A 644 -27.55 -2.51 8.06
CA GLU A 644 -28.14 -3.86 8.19
C GLU A 644 -28.57 -4.45 6.84
N SER A 645 -29.12 -3.61 5.96
CA SER A 645 -29.49 -4.04 4.61
C SER A 645 -28.26 -4.49 3.81
N VAL A 646 -27.16 -3.74 3.93
CA VAL A 646 -25.90 -4.03 3.23
C VAL A 646 -25.25 -5.28 3.78
N ILE A 647 -25.14 -5.44 5.10
CA ILE A 647 -24.51 -6.64 5.67
C ILE A 647 -25.30 -7.90 5.34
N ARG A 648 -26.63 -7.82 5.37
CA ARG A 648 -27.51 -8.93 4.97
C ARG A 648 -27.25 -9.35 3.53
N ALA A 649 -27.15 -8.40 2.59
CA ALA A 649 -26.85 -8.71 1.20
C ALA A 649 -25.49 -9.42 1.04
N ARG A 650 -24.45 -8.95 1.75
CA ARG A 650 -23.12 -9.56 1.71
C ARG A 650 -23.10 -10.95 2.36
N TYR A 651 -23.89 -11.17 3.40
CA TYR A 651 -24.02 -12.48 4.03
C TYR A 651 -24.84 -13.46 3.20
N GLU A 652 -25.87 -13.01 2.47
CA GLU A 652 -26.54 -13.86 1.48
C GLU A 652 -25.59 -14.29 0.36
N ASP A 653 -24.75 -13.37 -0.15
CA ASP A 653 -23.71 -13.71 -1.12
C ASP A 653 -22.75 -14.76 -0.55
N ALA A 654 -22.23 -14.55 0.67
CA ALA A 654 -21.34 -15.51 1.33
C ALA A 654 -22.02 -16.87 1.56
N LEU A 655 -23.27 -16.87 2.01
CA LEU A 655 -24.05 -18.08 2.24
C LEU A 655 -24.31 -18.83 0.93
N PHE A 656 -24.60 -18.12 -0.16
CA PHE A 656 -24.77 -18.69 -1.49
C PHE A 656 -23.51 -19.43 -1.94
N PHE A 657 -22.34 -18.79 -1.90
CA PHE A 657 -21.08 -19.42 -2.30
C PHE A 657 -20.73 -20.59 -1.39
N TRP A 658 -20.91 -20.42 -0.08
CA TRP A 658 -20.66 -21.46 0.90
C TRP A 658 -21.51 -22.71 0.64
N ASN A 659 -22.82 -22.52 0.42
CA ASN A 659 -23.73 -23.63 0.14
C ASN A 659 -23.45 -24.26 -1.22
N ALA A 660 -23.11 -23.47 -2.24
CA ALA A 660 -22.78 -23.99 -3.56
C ALA A 660 -21.52 -24.86 -3.54
N ASP A 661 -20.46 -24.42 -2.85
CA ASP A 661 -19.24 -25.20 -2.71
C ASP A 661 -19.47 -26.49 -1.90
N LEU A 662 -20.30 -26.43 -0.84
CA LEU A 662 -20.65 -27.59 0.00
C LEU A 662 -21.59 -28.61 -0.65
N GLN A 663 -22.12 -28.37 -1.86
CA GLN A 663 -22.83 -29.42 -2.63
C GLN A 663 -21.88 -30.52 -3.14
N THR A 664 -20.58 -30.31 -2.98
CA THR A 664 -19.53 -31.21 -3.43
C THR A 664 -19.23 -32.31 -2.41
N ASP A 665 -19.13 -33.57 -2.87
CA ASP A 665 -18.84 -34.72 -2.00
C ASP A 665 -17.36 -34.81 -1.56
N SER A 666 -16.42 -34.20 -2.28
CA SER A 666 -14.98 -34.25 -1.99
C SER A 666 -14.21 -33.03 -2.54
N VAL A 667 -13.22 -32.56 -1.76
CA VAL A 667 -12.39 -31.40 -2.09
C VAL A 667 -11.51 -31.62 -3.32
N GLU A 668 -11.21 -32.86 -3.70
CA GLU A 668 -10.47 -33.18 -4.93
C GLU A 668 -11.14 -32.70 -6.19
N SER A 669 -12.46 -32.54 -6.20
CA SER A 669 -13.18 -32.06 -7.37
C SER A 669 -12.81 -30.62 -7.74
N PHE A 670 -12.29 -29.82 -6.79
CA PHE A 670 -11.82 -28.46 -7.02
C PHE A 670 -10.40 -28.41 -7.60
N VAL A 671 -9.57 -29.45 -7.38
CA VAL A 671 -8.17 -29.48 -7.81
C VAL A 671 -8.00 -29.26 -9.33
N PRO A 672 -8.81 -29.88 -10.22
CA PRO A 672 -8.76 -29.59 -11.66
C PRO A 672 -9.05 -28.13 -12.01
N GLY A 673 -9.85 -27.42 -11.20
CA GLY A 673 -10.15 -25.99 -11.40
C GLY A 673 -8.90 -25.11 -11.33
N LEU A 674 -7.89 -25.51 -10.56
CA LEU A 674 -6.61 -24.79 -10.45
C LEU A 674 -5.86 -24.70 -11.79
N ASP A 675 -6.11 -25.63 -12.72
CA ASP A 675 -5.48 -25.60 -14.04
C ASP A 675 -6.04 -24.50 -14.95
N GLN A 676 -7.20 -23.92 -14.60
CA GLN A 676 -7.79 -22.77 -15.31
C GLN A 676 -7.28 -21.41 -14.80
N LEU A 677 -6.77 -21.37 -13.57
CA LEU A 677 -6.24 -20.16 -12.94
C LEU A 677 -4.78 -19.95 -13.38
N THR A 678 -4.43 -18.82 -14.00
CA THR A 678 -3.03 -18.54 -14.36
C THR A 678 -2.31 -17.98 -13.15
N PHE A 679 -1.14 -18.56 -12.90
CA PHE A 679 -0.22 -18.05 -11.90
C PHE A 679 0.64 -16.93 -12.50
N GLU A 680 1.28 -17.19 -13.63
CA GLU A 680 2.02 -16.20 -14.43
C GLU A 680 2.20 -16.79 -15.86
N ASP A 681 2.11 -15.96 -16.91
CA ASP A 681 2.04 -16.44 -18.30
C ASP A 681 3.23 -17.32 -18.75
N ARG A 682 4.44 -17.08 -18.22
CA ARG A 682 5.64 -17.87 -18.52
C ARG A 682 5.81 -19.09 -17.61
N LEU A 683 5.06 -19.17 -16.51
CA LEU A 683 5.18 -20.20 -15.47
C LEU A 683 3.96 -21.12 -15.39
N GLY A 684 2.87 -20.75 -16.07
CA GLY A 684 1.67 -21.54 -16.27
C GLY A 684 0.58 -21.36 -15.21
N SER A 685 -0.14 -22.44 -14.91
CA SER A 685 -1.33 -22.41 -14.05
C SER A 685 -1.00 -22.47 -12.56
N VAL A 686 -1.97 -22.08 -11.72
CA VAL A 686 -1.96 -22.32 -10.27
C VAL A 686 -1.92 -23.80 -9.97
N GLY A 687 -2.56 -24.66 -10.79
CA GLY A 687 -2.47 -26.11 -10.65
C GLY A 687 -1.06 -26.66 -10.91
N GLN A 688 -0.34 -26.11 -11.89
CA GLN A 688 1.08 -26.42 -12.10
C GLN A 688 1.93 -25.96 -10.91
N ARG A 689 1.66 -24.78 -10.36
CA ARG A 689 2.29 -24.30 -9.13
C ARG A 689 2.01 -25.21 -7.93
N ALA A 690 0.75 -25.56 -7.65
CA ALA A 690 0.36 -26.44 -6.56
C ALA A 690 1.12 -27.78 -6.58
N ARG A 691 1.26 -28.38 -7.77
CA ARG A 691 2.09 -29.58 -7.96
C ARG A 691 3.57 -29.34 -7.66
N ARG A 692 4.15 -28.21 -8.10
CA ARG A 692 5.53 -27.84 -7.72
C ARG A 692 5.69 -27.67 -6.21
N ILE A 693 4.72 -27.03 -5.54
CA ILE A 693 4.73 -26.87 -4.08
C ILE A 693 4.81 -28.23 -3.39
N ALA A 694 3.94 -29.17 -3.77
CA ALA A 694 3.94 -30.52 -3.23
C ALA A 694 5.27 -31.24 -3.49
N ASP A 695 5.81 -31.13 -4.69
CA ASP A 695 7.09 -31.75 -5.08
C ASP A 695 8.28 -31.16 -4.30
N VAL A 696 8.33 -29.84 -4.12
CA VAL A 696 9.36 -29.15 -3.34
C VAL A 696 9.27 -29.53 -1.87
N ALA A 697 8.07 -29.54 -1.29
CA ALA A 697 7.85 -29.96 0.08
C ALA A 697 8.26 -31.43 0.31
N GLY A 698 7.97 -32.32 -0.65
CA GLY A 698 8.45 -33.71 -0.66
C GLY A 698 9.97 -33.83 -0.70
N ALA A 699 10.65 -33.04 -1.55
CA ALA A 699 12.10 -33.02 -1.64
C ALA A 699 12.78 -32.49 -0.35
N LEU A 700 12.12 -31.56 0.35
CA LEU A 700 12.56 -31.11 1.67
C LEU A 700 12.31 -32.17 2.75
N ALA A 701 11.18 -32.89 2.70
CA ALA A 701 10.87 -33.99 3.61
C ALA A 701 11.90 -35.12 3.59
N ASP A 702 12.57 -35.34 2.46
CA ASP A 702 13.60 -36.37 2.32
C ASP A 702 14.94 -35.98 2.98
N GLN A 703 15.11 -34.70 3.34
CA GLN A 703 16.28 -34.20 4.07
C GLN A 703 16.07 -34.17 5.59
N VAL A 704 14.84 -34.41 6.07
CA VAL A 704 14.49 -34.38 7.49
C VAL A 704 13.93 -35.72 7.96
N ARG A 705 13.97 -35.96 9.28
CA ARG A 705 13.39 -37.18 9.86
C ARG A 705 11.88 -36.98 10.06
N LEU A 706 11.10 -37.58 9.17
CA LEU A 706 9.64 -37.51 9.19
C LEU A 706 9.03 -38.84 9.66
N SER A 707 8.00 -38.80 10.52
CA SER A 707 7.26 -40.00 10.89
C SER A 707 6.44 -40.52 9.69
N ALA A 708 6.03 -41.80 9.72
CA ALA A 708 5.21 -42.36 8.65
C ALA A 708 3.86 -41.63 8.53
N ALA A 709 3.24 -41.26 9.66
CA ALA A 709 1.99 -40.51 9.70
C ALA A 709 2.17 -39.10 9.11
N ASP A 710 3.24 -38.37 9.51
CA ASP A 710 3.51 -37.04 8.97
C ASP A 710 3.81 -37.07 7.47
N ARG A 711 4.48 -38.13 6.99
CA ARG A 711 4.73 -38.31 5.54
C ARG A 711 3.44 -38.56 4.78
N GLU A 712 2.51 -39.34 5.33
CA GLU A 712 1.18 -39.54 4.77
C GLU A 712 0.39 -38.23 4.74
N THR A 713 0.38 -37.48 5.85
CA THR A 713 -0.24 -36.16 5.94
C THR A 713 0.32 -35.19 4.91
N LEU A 714 1.65 -35.08 4.80
CA LEU A 714 2.31 -34.21 3.83
C LEU A 714 1.95 -34.58 2.39
N THR A 715 1.96 -35.88 2.07
CA THR A 715 1.63 -36.35 0.72
C THR A 715 0.19 -36.03 0.36
N ARG A 716 -0.75 -36.28 1.30
CA ARG A 716 -2.17 -36.01 1.09
C ARG A 716 -2.48 -34.51 1.01
N ALA A 717 -1.97 -33.72 1.94
CA ALA A 717 -2.12 -32.26 1.90
C ALA A 717 -1.45 -31.64 0.66
N GLY A 718 -0.30 -32.16 0.24
CA GLY A 718 0.37 -31.74 -1.00
C GLY A 718 -0.48 -31.98 -2.24
N ALA A 719 -1.18 -33.12 -2.33
CA ALA A 719 -2.10 -33.40 -3.45
C ALA A 719 -3.31 -32.44 -3.49
N LEU A 720 -3.67 -31.85 -2.35
CA LEU A 720 -4.74 -30.87 -2.19
C LEU A 720 -4.22 -29.42 -2.13
N ALA A 721 -2.92 -29.18 -2.31
CA ALA A 721 -2.36 -27.84 -2.12
C ALA A 721 -3.09 -26.79 -2.97
N LYS A 722 -3.54 -25.71 -2.31
CA LYS A 722 -4.22 -24.55 -2.92
C LYS A 722 -5.58 -24.87 -3.58
N TYR A 723 -6.19 -26.04 -3.36
CA TYR A 723 -7.48 -26.40 -3.99
C TYR A 723 -8.58 -25.37 -3.73
N ASP A 724 -8.52 -24.73 -2.56
CA ASP A 724 -9.45 -23.72 -2.13
C ASP A 724 -9.47 -22.50 -3.05
N LEU A 725 -8.37 -22.17 -3.74
CA LEU A 725 -8.35 -21.09 -4.73
C LEU A 725 -9.31 -21.30 -5.92
N ALA A 726 -9.78 -22.53 -6.14
CA ALA A 726 -10.77 -22.86 -7.16
C ALA A 726 -12.21 -22.93 -6.62
N THR A 727 -12.44 -22.67 -5.33
CA THR A 727 -13.80 -22.61 -4.77
C THR A 727 -14.44 -21.25 -5.04
N GLN A 728 -15.77 -21.20 -5.10
CA GLN A 728 -16.48 -19.94 -5.31
C GLN A 728 -16.25 -18.97 -4.14
N MET A 729 -16.23 -19.49 -2.92
CA MET A 729 -15.99 -18.69 -1.71
C MET A 729 -14.65 -17.95 -1.76
N VAL A 730 -13.56 -18.62 -2.14
CA VAL A 730 -12.22 -17.98 -2.17
C VAL A 730 -12.04 -17.14 -3.43
N THR A 731 -12.71 -17.50 -4.54
CA THR A 731 -12.74 -16.67 -5.74
C THR A 731 -13.32 -15.29 -5.43
N GLU A 732 -14.41 -15.22 -4.66
CA GLU A 732 -14.98 -13.94 -4.19
C GLU A 732 -14.14 -13.33 -3.05
N MET A 733 -13.65 -14.15 -2.10
CA MET A 733 -12.99 -13.69 -0.88
C MET A 733 -11.59 -14.30 -0.70
N THR A 734 -10.65 -13.87 -1.53
CA THR A 734 -9.27 -14.40 -1.57
C THR A 734 -8.53 -14.39 -0.22
N SER A 735 -8.87 -13.49 0.71
CA SER A 735 -8.27 -13.50 2.06
C SER A 735 -8.63 -14.70 2.92
N LEU A 736 -9.68 -15.43 2.57
CA LEU A 736 -10.11 -16.66 3.26
C LEU A 736 -9.33 -17.90 2.79
N ALA A 737 -8.39 -17.74 1.86
CA ALA A 737 -7.50 -18.82 1.45
C ALA A 737 -6.72 -19.40 2.64
N GLY A 738 -6.58 -20.73 2.66
CA GLY A 738 -6.08 -21.55 3.76
C GLY A 738 -7.15 -21.87 4.81
N PHE A 739 -7.94 -20.86 5.22
CA PHE A 739 -9.05 -21.09 6.15
C PHE A 739 -10.13 -21.96 5.51
N VAL A 740 -10.59 -21.59 4.31
CA VAL A 740 -11.55 -22.38 3.53
C VAL A 740 -10.98 -23.77 3.21
N ALA A 741 -9.68 -23.85 2.88
CA ALA A 741 -9.00 -25.13 2.64
C ALA A 741 -9.16 -26.11 3.82
N ARG A 742 -9.02 -25.63 5.06
CA ARG A 742 -9.20 -26.46 6.25
C ARG A 742 -10.66 -26.79 6.51
N GLU A 743 -11.54 -25.79 6.51
CA GLU A 743 -12.96 -25.99 6.84
C GLU A 743 -13.64 -26.96 5.88
N TYR A 744 -13.38 -26.85 4.58
CA TYR A 744 -13.96 -27.76 3.59
C TYR A 744 -13.33 -29.15 3.67
N ALA A 745 -12.01 -29.27 3.86
CA ALA A 745 -11.35 -30.56 4.02
C ALA A 745 -11.94 -31.34 5.22
N VAL A 746 -12.12 -30.70 6.37
CA VAL A 746 -12.74 -31.32 7.55
C VAL A 746 -14.17 -31.77 7.25
N ARG A 747 -14.98 -30.91 6.58
CA ARG A 747 -16.40 -31.19 6.29
C ARG A 747 -16.59 -32.31 5.26
N THR A 748 -15.67 -32.47 4.31
CA THR A 748 -15.68 -33.58 3.34
C THR A 748 -15.00 -34.84 3.86
N GLY A 749 -14.53 -34.84 5.12
CA GLY A 749 -14.02 -36.04 5.80
C GLY A 749 -12.52 -36.28 5.69
N GLU A 750 -11.70 -35.29 5.31
CA GLU A 750 -10.25 -35.39 5.42
C GLU A 750 -9.80 -35.51 6.89
N PRO A 751 -8.67 -36.20 7.17
CA PRO A 751 -8.07 -36.19 8.50
C PRO A 751 -7.72 -34.77 8.95
N GLN A 752 -7.97 -34.45 10.24
CA GLN A 752 -7.67 -33.14 10.83
C GLN A 752 -6.23 -32.68 10.54
N ALA A 753 -5.24 -33.58 10.63
CA ALA A 753 -3.85 -33.27 10.35
C ALA A 753 -3.60 -32.78 8.90
N VAL A 754 -4.35 -33.30 7.92
CA VAL A 754 -4.29 -32.85 6.52
C VAL A 754 -4.88 -31.46 6.39
N ALA A 755 -6.04 -31.23 7.00
CA ALA A 755 -6.72 -29.94 6.99
C ALA A 755 -5.88 -28.85 7.67
N ASP A 756 -5.24 -29.17 8.80
CA ASP A 756 -4.33 -28.27 9.50
C ASP A 756 -3.09 -27.95 8.66
N ALA A 757 -2.47 -28.95 8.01
CA ALA A 757 -1.33 -28.73 7.13
C ALA A 757 -1.66 -27.81 5.93
N LEU A 758 -2.88 -27.91 5.39
CA LEU A 758 -3.37 -27.02 4.31
C LEU A 758 -3.55 -25.58 4.79
N TYR A 759 -4.04 -25.37 6.01
CA TYR A 759 -4.12 -24.03 6.63
C TYR A 759 -2.73 -23.45 6.93
N GLU A 760 -1.86 -24.26 7.51
CA GLU A 760 -0.50 -23.89 7.90
C GLU A 760 0.41 -23.56 6.70
N MET A 761 0.13 -24.10 5.51
CA MET A 761 0.85 -23.74 4.28
C MET A 761 0.87 -22.22 4.03
N GLU A 762 -0.22 -21.54 4.39
CA GLU A 762 -0.33 -20.10 4.24
C GLU A 762 0.49 -19.32 5.31
N GLN A 763 0.89 -19.96 6.40
CA GLN A 763 1.57 -19.32 7.52
C GLN A 763 3.10 -19.24 7.35
N PRO A 764 3.75 -18.18 7.83
CA PRO A 764 3.18 -16.90 8.27
C PRO A 764 2.90 -15.96 7.06
N LYS A 765 1.76 -15.24 7.03
CA LYS A 765 1.45 -14.22 6.01
C LYS A 765 2.08 -12.86 6.35
N THR A 766 2.18 -12.54 7.64
CA THR A 766 2.81 -11.31 8.18
C THR A 766 3.95 -11.62 9.18
N SER A 767 4.67 -10.60 9.65
CA SER A 767 5.67 -10.75 10.72
C SER A 767 5.05 -11.06 12.09
N ALA A 768 3.77 -10.74 12.31
CA ALA A 768 3.05 -10.98 13.55
C ALA A 768 2.35 -12.36 13.59
N ASP A 769 2.14 -12.98 12.42
CA ASP A 769 1.43 -14.26 12.35
C ASP A 769 2.20 -15.39 13.04
N ALA A 770 1.44 -16.36 13.54
CA ALA A 770 1.96 -17.63 14.05
C ALA A 770 2.73 -18.40 12.97
N LEU A 771 3.67 -19.22 13.43
CA LEU A 771 4.37 -20.19 12.59
C LEU A 771 3.55 -21.48 12.49
N PRO A 772 3.74 -22.28 11.42
CA PRO A 772 3.17 -23.62 11.31
C PRO A 772 3.43 -24.46 12.57
N ALA A 773 2.40 -25.11 13.12
CA ALA A 773 2.52 -25.91 14.33
C ALA A 773 2.87 -27.37 14.04
N SER A 774 2.73 -27.83 12.78
CA SER A 774 3.09 -29.18 12.34
C SER A 774 4.28 -29.18 11.36
N VAL A 775 5.06 -30.26 11.37
CA VAL A 775 6.16 -30.45 10.39
C VAL A 775 5.62 -30.55 8.95
N PRO A 776 4.52 -31.29 8.64
CA PRO A 776 3.92 -31.29 7.30
C PRO A 776 3.49 -29.90 6.82
N GLY A 777 2.82 -29.12 7.67
CA GLY A 777 2.40 -27.75 7.33
C GLY A 777 3.59 -26.83 7.09
N ALA A 778 4.64 -26.92 7.92
CA ALA A 778 5.87 -26.14 7.73
C ALA A 778 6.59 -26.48 6.41
N LEU A 779 6.64 -27.75 6.02
CA LEU A 779 7.24 -28.19 4.76
C LEU A 779 6.44 -27.68 3.55
N LEU A 780 5.10 -27.68 3.60
CA LEU A 780 4.27 -27.08 2.55
C LEU A 780 4.44 -25.57 2.48
N ALA A 781 4.48 -24.89 3.63
CA ALA A 781 4.71 -23.45 3.72
C ALA A 781 6.07 -23.03 3.13
N LEU A 782 7.11 -23.83 3.37
CA LEU A 782 8.43 -23.68 2.74
C LEU A 782 8.36 -23.96 1.24
N GLY A 783 7.71 -25.05 0.82
CA GLY A 783 7.52 -25.40 -0.58
C GLY A 783 6.85 -24.28 -1.39
N ASP A 784 5.81 -23.66 -0.85
CA ASP A 784 5.10 -22.52 -1.46
C ASP A 784 6.01 -21.30 -1.66
N ARG A 785 6.79 -20.96 -0.63
CA ARG A 785 7.66 -19.78 -0.65
C ARG A 785 8.90 -20.00 -1.51
N PHE A 786 9.51 -21.18 -1.47
CA PHE A 786 10.64 -21.51 -2.34
C PHE A 786 10.22 -21.57 -3.81
N ASP A 787 9.05 -22.14 -4.13
CA ASP A 787 8.52 -22.10 -5.49
C ASP A 787 8.34 -20.65 -5.97
N LEU A 788 7.67 -19.82 -5.18
CA LEU A 788 7.42 -18.41 -5.53
C LEU A 788 8.73 -17.63 -5.74
N LEU A 789 9.67 -17.73 -4.80
CA LEU A 789 10.97 -17.06 -4.88
C LEU A 789 11.73 -17.51 -6.12
N MET A 790 11.87 -18.82 -6.32
CA MET A 790 12.66 -19.33 -7.44
C MET A 790 11.98 -19.03 -8.79
N ALA A 791 10.66 -19.16 -8.88
CA ALA A 791 9.92 -18.88 -10.11
C ALA A 791 10.05 -17.41 -10.53
N MET A 792 9.88 -16.46 -9.60
CA MET A 792 10.02 -15.03 -9.92
C MET A 792 11.45 -14.62 -10.27
N PHE A 793 12.46 -15.18 -9.58
CA PHE A 793 13.86 -14.92 -9.91
C PHE A 793 14.28 -15.56 -11.25
N ALA A 794 13.71 -16.71 -11.62
CA ALA A 794 13.95 -17.34 -12.93
C ALA A 794 13.42 -16.46 -14.07
N ILE A 795 12.28 -15.79 -13.89
CA ILE A 795 11.71 -14.92 -14.93
C ILE A 795 12.25 -13.48 -14.91
N GLY A 796 13.10 -13.12 -13.94
CA GLY A 796 13.68 -11.79 -13.79
C GLY A 796 12.81 -10.78 -13.04
N ALA A 797 11.73 -11.22 -12.39
CA ALA A 797 10.77 -10.40 -11.66
C ALA A 797 11.23 -10.09 -10.22
N LYS A 798 12.46 -9.59 -10.07
CA LYS A 798 13.03 -9.24 -8.75
C LYS A 798 12.47 -7.91 -8.22
N PRO A 799 12.33 -7.72 -6.88
CA PRO A 799 11.89 -6.44 -6.32
C PRO A 799 12.88 -5.31 -6.60
N THR A 800 12.40 -4.09 -6.82
CA THR A 800 13.24 -2.90 -7.08
C THR A 800 12.78 -1.70 -6.25
N GLY A 801 13.70 -1.02 -5.56
CA GLY A 801 13.36 0.13 -4.72
C GLY A 801 12.33 -0.24 -3.65
N SER A 802 11.26 0.54 -3.49
CA SER A 802 10.13 0.21 -2.60
C SER A 802 9.16 -0.82 -3.19
N SER A 803 9.11 -1.02 -4.50
CA SER A 803 8.13 -1.89 -5.18
C SER A 803 8.41 -3.38 -4.96
N ASP A 804 7.38 -4.13 -4.56
CA ASP A 804 7.38 -5.59 -4.42
C ASP A 804 6.01 -6.17 -4.83
N PRO A 805 5.71 -6.21 -6.14
CA PRO A 805 4.37 -6.54 -6.64
C PRO A 805 3.96 -8.01 -6.35
N PHE A 806 4.93 -8.91 -6.17
CA PHE A 806 4.69 -10.34 -5.92
C PHE A 806 4.89 -10.73 -4.44
N GLY A 807 5.20 -9.78 -3.56
CA GLY A 807 5.39 -10.03 -2.13
C GLY A 807 6.61 -10.89 -1.78
N LEU A 808 7.67 -10.82 -2.59
CA LEU A 808 8.87 -11.64 -2.43
C LEU A 808 9.61 -11.36 -1.12
N ARG A 809 9.58 -10.12 -0.61
CA ARG A 809 10.15 -9.80 0.71
C ARG A 809 9.44 -10.54 1.83
N ARG A 810 8.10 -10.62 1.75
CA ARG A 810 7.29 -11.36 2.73
C ARG A 810 7.53 -12.86 2.63
N ALA A 811 7.62 -13.40 1.41
CA ALA A 811 7.92 -14.82 1.18
C ALA A 811 9.30 -15.21 1.76
N ALA A 812 10.34 -14.43 1.45
CA ALA A 812 11.69 -14.64 1.98
C ALA A 812 11.76 -14.51 3.51
N LEU A 813 11.05 -13.53 4.08
CA LEU A 813 10.94 -13.38 5.53
C LEU A 813 10.23 -14.59 6.16
N GLY A 814 9.18 -15.11 5.53
CA GLY A 814 8.48 -16.32 5.99
C GLY A 814 9.38 -17.56 6.01
N VAL A 815 10.19 -17.76 4.95
CA VAL A 815 11.21 -18.84 4.91
C VAL A 815 12.16 -18.72 6.10
N VAL A 816 12.71 -17.52 6.30
CA VAL A 816 13.64 -17.25 7.41
C VAL A 816 12.99 -17.54 8.76
N ARG A 817 11.76 -17.07 8.99
CA ARG A 817 11.06 -17.25 10.27
C ARG A 817 10.78 -18.73 10.57
N ILE A 818 10.39 -19.51 9.56
CA ILE A 818 10.14 -20.96 9.73
C ILE A 818 11.45 -21.70 10.02
N LEU A 819 12.50 -21.47 9.21
CA LEU A 819 13.77 -22.21 9.34
C LEU A 819 14.58 -21.84 10.58
N ARG A 820 14.37 -20.64 11.14
CA ARG A 820 15.07 -20.21 12.35
C ARG A 820 14.37 -20.63 13.65
N ASP A 821 13.12 -21.10 13.56
CA ASP A 821 12.34 -21.51 14.73
C ASP A 821 13.15 -22.51 15.57
N GLN A 822 13.09 -22.37 16.89
CA GLN A 822 13.81 -23.23 17.84
C GLN A 822 12.85 -24.15 18.62
N GLY A 823 11.55 -24.09 18.31
CA GLY A 823 10.54 -25.03 18.79
C GLY A 823 10.72 -26.45 18.22
N SER A 824 9.81 -27.35 18.56
CA SER A 824 9.87 -28.75 18.11
C SER A 824 9.83 -28.91 16.58
N VAL A 825 9.05 -28.06 15.90
CA VAL A 825 8.99 -28.01 14.44
C VAL A 825 10.31 -27.50 13.88
N GLY A 826 10.79 -26.35 14.34
CA GLY A 826 12.07 -25.79 13.91
C GLY A 826 13.26 -26.73 14.10
N GLN A 827 13.32 -27.46 15.22
CA GLN A 827 14.35 -28.49 15.45
C GLN A 827 14.30 -29.63 14.43
N ALA A 828 13.10 -30.05 13.99
CA ALA A 828 12.97 -31.05 12.95
C ALA A 828 13.45 -30.55 11.57
N LEU A 829 13.42 -29.23 11.35
CA LEU A 829 13.80 -28.56 10.11
C LEU A 829 15.22 -27.99 10.13
N ALA A 830 15.94 -28.06 11.25
CA ALA A 830 17.21 -27.36 11.47
C ALA A 830 18.31 -27.69 10.43
N ALA A 831 18.24 -28.87 9.82
CA ALA A 831 19.17 -29.32 8.79
C ALA A 831 18.89 -28.74 7.38
N LEU A 832 17.74 -28.06 7.19
CA LEU A 832 17.36 -27.48 5.90
C LEU A 832 18.08 -26.14 5.68
N SER A 833 18.60 -25.95 4.47
CA SER A 833 19.17 -24.68 4.04
C SER A 833 18.25 -23.96 3.07
N ILE A 834 18.39 -22.64 2.97
CA ILE A 834 17.69 -21.82 1.96
C ILE A 834 18.07 -22.32 0.56
N ARG A 835 19.34 -22.65 0.34
CA ARG A 835 19.85 -23.15 -0.94
C ARG A 835 19.16 -24.45 -1.34
N SER A 836 19.05 -25.43 -0.43
CA SER A 836 18.44 -26.72 -0.79
C SER A 836 16.96 -26.59 -1.15
N GLY A 837 16.22 -25.66 -0.53
CA GLY A 837 14.84 -25.33 -0.92
C GLY A 837 14.73 -24.66 -2.29
N LEU A 838 15.59 -23.68 -2.58
CA LEU A 838 15.63 -23.00 -3.89
C LEU A 838 16.03 -23.97 -5.00
N GLU A 839 17.00 -24.86 -4.75
CA GLU A 839 17.43 -25.88 -5.71
C GLU A 839 16.33 -26.91 -5.99
N ALA A 840 15.59 -27.35 -4.96
CA ALA A 840 14.42 -28.21 -5.15
C ALA A 840 13.37 -27.56 -6.07
N ALA A 841 13.07 -26.28 -5.85
CA ALA A 841 12.17 -25.52 -6.71
C ALA A 841 12.72 -25.36 -8.14
N ALA A 842 14.02 -25.05 -8.28
CA ALA A 842 14.68 -24.91 -9.58
C ALA A 842 14.62 -26.20 -10.40
N VAL A 843 14.82 -27.36 -9.78
CA VAL A 843 14.70 -28.68 -10.44
C VAL A 843 13.30 -28.89 -11.00
N ARG A 844 12.26 -28.55 -10.24
CA ARG A 844 10.87 -28.69 -10.70
C ARG A 844 10.53 -27.72 -11.82
N LEU A 845 10.94 -26.46 -11.73
CA LEU A 845 10.78 -25.47 -12.81
C LEU A 845 11.48 -25.91 -14.11
N ARG A 846 12.73 -26.39 -14.03
CA ARG A 846 13.47 -26.92 -15.19
C ARG A 846 12.76 -28.10 -15.83
N SER A 847 12.16 -28.99 -15.04
CA SER A 847 11.40 -30.13 -15.56
C SER A 847 10.13 -29.73 -16.31
N GLN A 848 9.58 -28.53 -16.02
CA GLN A 848 8.44 -27.95 -16.72
C GLN A 848 8.87 -27.12 -17.95
N GLY A 849 10.17 -27.09 -18.28
CA GLY A 849 10.70 -26.34 -19.42
C GLY A 849 10.99 -24.87 -19.12
N VAL A 850 10.94 -24.44 -17.86
CA VAL A 850 11.34 -23.08 -17.45
C VAL A 850 12.87 -23.02 -17.35
N GLU A 851 13.47 -22.03 -18.02
CA GLU A 851 14.91 -21.79 -17.90
C GLU A 851 15.22 -21.19 -16.52
N VAL A 852 16.11 -21.86 -15.77
CA VAL A 852 16.58 -21.40 -14.46
C VAL A 852 18.09 -21.41 -14.45
N ALA A 853 18.69 -20.22 -14.57
CA ALA A 853 20.14 -20.04 -14.47
C ALA A 853 20.63 -20.18 -13.01
N ASP A 854 21.84 -20.68 -12.80
CA ASP A 854 22.41 -20.82 -11.45
C ASP A 854 22.58 -19.45 -10.77
N ALA A 855 22.86 -18.40 -11.54
CA ALA A 855 22.89 -17.02 -11.06
C ALA A 855 21.53 -16.56 -10.47
N SER A 856 20.40 -17.09 -10.96
CA SER A 856 19.08 -16.80 -10.39
C SER A 856 18.90 -17.46 -9.01
N VAL A 857 19.46 -18.66 -8.82
CA VAL A 857 19.47 -19.35 -7.51
C VAL A 857 20.32 -18.56 -6.52
N ASP A 858 21.51 -18.15 -6.93
CA ASP A 858 22.43 -17.35 -6.08
C ASP A 858 21.81 -16.00 -5.69
N ALA A 859 21.17 -15.32 -6.64
CA ALA A 859 20.48 -14.06 -6.37
C ALA A 859 19.29 -14.23 -5.41
N ALA A 860 18.50 -15.31 -5.55
CA ALA A 860 17.40 -15.61 -4.63
C ALA A 860 17.92 -15.97 -3.23
N LEU A 861 19.03 -16.70 -3.14
CA LEU A 861 19.71 -17.00 -1.88
C LEU A 861 20.19 -15.72 -1.19
N GLU A 862 20.97 -14.87 -1.89
CA GLU A 862 21.47 -13.60 -1.36
C GLU A 862 20.32 -12.71 -0.87
N PHE A 863 19.25 -12.61 -1.66
CA PHE A 863 18.05 -11.85 -1.30
C PHE A 863 17.41 -12.37 0.00
N THR A 864 17.33 -13.68 0.17
CA THR A 864 16.69 -14.33 1.33
C THR A 864 17.58 -14.24 2.57
N VAL A 865 18.89 -14.45 2.43
CA VAL A 865 19.89 -14.22 3.49
C VAL A 865 19.88 -12.75 3.95
N GLY A 866 19.73 -11.81 3.03
CA GLY A 866 19.57 -10.39 3.38
C GLY A 866 18.34 -10.10 4.25
N ARG A 867 17.27 -10.92 4.16
CA ARG A 867 16.10 -10.80 5.05
C ARG A 867 16.39 -11.35 6.45
N TYR A 868 17.25 -12.35 6.59
CA TYR A 868 17.71 -12.83 7.90
C TYR A 868 18.42 -11.71 8.68
N ALA A 869 19.38 -11.03 8.04
CA ALA A 869 20.07 -9.90 8.65
C ALA A 869 19.12 -8.74 9.00
N GLN A 870 18.15 -8.44 8.13
CA GLN A 870 17.14 -7.42 8.41
C GLN A 870 16.30 -7.77 9.64
N LEU A 871 15.81 -9.01 9.72
CA LEU A 871 14.98 -9.45 10.83
C LEU A 871 15.72 -9.35 12.18
N LEU A 872 17.01 -9.73 12.23
CA LEU A 872 17.82 -9.57 13.45
C LEU A 872 18.01 -8.09 13.84
N ARG A 873 18.13 -7.17 12.87
CA ARG A 873 18.18 -5.73 13.16
C ARG A 873 16.87 -5.23 13.75
N ASP A 874 15.74 -5.67 13.19
CA ASP A 874 14.41 -5.30 13.66
C ASP A 874 14.18 -5.80 15.11
N GLU A 875 14.84 -6.90 15.49
CA GLU A 875 14.84 -7.47 16.85
C GLU A 875 15.87 -6.82 17.80
N GLY A 876 16.67 -5.88 17.32
CA GLY A 876 17.66 -5.16 18.13
C GLY A 876 18.99 -5.89 18.34
N THR A 877 19.30 -6.93 17.55
CA THR A 877 20.62 -7.56 17.58
C THR A 877 21.70 -6.59 17.08
N SER A 878 22.87 -6.56 17.75
CA SER A 878 23.95 -5.65 17.37
C SER A 878 24.55 -6.00 16.00
N VAL A 879 24.97 -4.98 15.24
CA VAL A 879 25.55 -5.18 13.89
C VAL A 879 26.72 -6.15 13.91
N HIS A 880 27.60 -6.08 14.91
CA HIS A 880 28.76 -6.98 15.02
C HIS A 880 28.37 -8.45 15.27
N LEU A 881 27.30 -8.71 16.01
CA LEU A 881 26.80 -10.08 16.20
C LEU A 881 26.12 -10.60 14.94
N ILE A 882 25.39 -9.74 14.23
CA ILE A 882 24.79 -10.08 12.93
C ILE A 882 25.89 -10.45 11.95
N ASP A 883 26.92 -9.61 11.81
CA ASP A 883 28.07 -9.86 10.93
C ASP A 883 28.80 -11.16 11.32
N ALA A 884 28.88 -11.47 12.62
CA ALA A 884 29.50 -12.70 13.12
C ALA A 884 28.78 -13.98 12.66
N VAL A 885 27.45 -13.99 12.59
CA VAL A 885 26.68 -15.20 12.22
C VAL A 885 26.18 -15.21 10.77
N LEU A 886 26.33 -14.09 10.06
CA LEU A 886 25.89 -13.94 8.68
C LEU A 886 26.47 -15.01 7.72
N PRO A 887 27.73 -15.48 7.85
CA PRO A 887 28.23 -16.58 7.01
C PRO A 887 27.41 -17.87 7.12
N GLY A 888 26.78 -18.12 8.28
CA GLY A 888 25.89 -19.26 8.52
C GLY A 888 24.44 -19.04 8.08
N ALA A 889 24.04 -17.81 7.70
CA ALA A 889 22.63 -17.44 7.49
C ALA A 889 21.93 -18.19 6.33
N ALA A 890 22.69 -18.89 5.47
CA ALA A 890 22.12 -19.81 4.48
C ALA A 890 21.41 -21.00 5.13
N THR A 891 21.73 -21.32 6.39
CA THR A 891 21.04 -22.28 7.26
C THR A 891 20.53 -21.53 8.50
N PRO A 892 19.37 -20.86 8.42
CA PRO A 892 18.91 -19.95 9.48
C PRO A 892 18.82 -20.57 10.87
N GLY A 893 18.48 -21.85 10.98
CA GLY A 893 18.44 -22.58 12.25
C GLY A 893 19.81 -22.64 12.92
N GLU A 894 20.84 -23.11 12.20
CA GLU A 894 22.23 -23.16 12.69
C GLU A 894 22.77 -21.76 13.04
N ALA A 895 22.50 -20.76 12.20
CA ALA A 895 22.92 -19.38 12.45
C ALA A 895 22.29 -18.80 13.74
N THR A 896 21.02 -19.11 14.00
CA THR A 896 20.33 -18.70 15.23
C THR A 896 20.89 -19.44 16.45
N THR A 897 21.21 -20.73 16.35
CA THR A 897 21.90 -21.46 17.42
C THR A 897 23.28 -20.86 17.71
N ALA A 898 24.07 -20.55 16.67
CA ALA A 898 25.37 -19.91 16.81
C ALA A 898 25.24 -18.51 17.44
N LEU A 899 24.22 -17.73 17.08
CA LEU A 899 23.95 -16.44 17.71
C LEU A 899 23.70 -16.60 19.21
N ALA A 900 22.80 -17.50 19.60
CA ALA A 900 22.48 -17.76 21.01
C ALA A 900 23.72 -18.24 21.80
N GLN A 901 24.54 -19.12 21.21
CA GLN A 901 25.80 -19.57 21.82
C GLN A 901 26.82 -18.44 21.96
N ALA A 902 26.99 -17.60 20.94
CA ALA A 902 27.88 -16.44 20.98
C ALA A 902 27.47 -15.44 22.07
N GLU A 903 26.17 -15.23 22.26
CA GLU A 903 25.65 -14.40 23.35
C GLU A 903 25.89 -15.01 24.73
N ALA A 904 25.64 -16.31 24.89
CA ALA A 904 25.89 -17.02 26.15
C ALA A 904 27.38 -17.03 26.54
N LEU A 905 28.27 -17.17 25.55
CA LEU A 905 29.72 -17.20 25.75
C LEU A 905 30.35 -15.80 25.87
N ARG A 906 29.56 -14.72 25.79
CA ARG A 906 30.09 -13.35 25.79
C ARG A 906 30.97 -13.02 27.01
N GLY A 907 30.69 -13.65 28.14
CA GLY A 907 31.42 -13.49 29.40
C GLY A 907 32.58 -14.47 29.65
N ASP A 908 32.83 -15.46 28.79
CA ASP A 908 33.90 -16.45 28.99
C ASP A 908 35.25 -15.89 28.50
N GLU A 909 36.17 -15.60 29.43
CA GLU A 909 37.52 -15.09 29.13
C GLU A 909 38.36 -16.06 28.31
N GLY A 910 38.18 -17.37 28.51
CA GLY A 910 38.84 -18.41 27.72
C GLY A 910 38.34 -18.40 26.28
N PHE A 911 37.02 -18.25 26.06
CA PHE A 911 36.46 -18.12 24.72
C PHE A 911 36.95 -16.87 24.00
N ARG A 912 37.00 -15.71 24.69
CA ARG A 912 37.59 -14.47 24.14
C ARG A 912 39.04 -14.67 23.70
N SER A 913 39.82 -15.41 24.48
CA SER A 913 41.22 -15.71 24.18
C SER A 913 41.38 -16.58 22.93
N ILE A 914 40.48 -17.56 22.73
CA ILE A 914 40.42 -18.38 21.51
C ILE A 914 40.05 -17.52 20.31
N VAL A 915 39.01 -16.69 20.42
CA VAL A 915 38.55 -15.80 19.34
C VAL A 915 39.64 -14.81 18.93
N ALA A 916 40.35 -14.21 19.89
CA ALA A 916 41.48 -13.33 19.63
C ALA A 916 42.63 -14.05 18.91
N SER A 917 42.90 -15.30 19.28
CA SER A 917 43.90 -16.15 18.63
C SER A 917 43.53 -16.45 17.17
N LEU A 918 42.28 -16.80 16.90
CA LEU A 918 41.77 -17.02 15.53
C LEU A 918 41.78 -15.74 14.69
N GLN A 919 41.45 -14.59 15.28
CA GLN A 919 41.53 -13.30 14.59
C GLN A 919 42.98 -12.94 14.23
N ARG A 920 43.93 -13.19 15.14
CA ARG A 920 45.37 -12.99 14.90
C ARG A 920 45.85 -13.85 13.74
N ILE A 921 45.45 -15.13 13.71
CA ILE A 921 45.72 -16.05 12.60
C ILE A 921 45.15 -15.50 11.30
N GLY A 922 43.89 -15.06 11.29
CA GLY A 922 43.21 -14.51 10.11
C GLY A 922 43.88 -13.27 9.51
N ARG A 923 44.57 -12.45 10.31
CA ARG A 923 45.33 -11.27 9.83
C ARG A 923 46.67 -11.63 9.19
N ILE A 924 47.24 -12.79 9.52
CA ILE A 924 48.59 -13.19 9.12
C ILE A 924 48.54 -14.16 7.94
N VAL A 925 47.59 -15.10 7.94
CA VAL A 925 47.45 -16.13 6.90
C VAL A 925 46.78 -15.52 5.66
N PRO A 926 47.44 -15.50 4.49
CA PRO A 926 46.82 -15.02 3.26
C PRO A 926 45.57 -15.81 2.89
N GLU A 927 44.58 -15.12 2.33
CA GLU A 927 43.35 -15.76 1.84
C GLU A 927 43.67 -16.80 0.75
N GLY A 928 43.02 -17.96 0.80
CA GLY A 928 43.28 -19.09 -0.12
C GLY A 928 44.46 -20.00 0.28
N THR A 929 45.13 -19.76 1.41
CA THR A 929 46.14 -20.70 1.95
C THR A 929 45.48 -22.04 2.29
N ALA A 930 46.00 -23.14 1.75
CA ALA A 930 45.49 -24.48 2.03
C ALA A 930 45.75 -24.87 3.50
N ALA A 931 44.75 -25.47 4.14
CA ALA A 931 44.84 -26.05 5.49
C ALA A 931 45.59 -27.40 5.47
N ALA A 932 46.82 -27.38 4.97
CA ALA A 932 47.71 -28.53 4.88
C ALA A 932 49.17 -28.07 5.03
N TYR A 933 49.99 -28.87 5.71
CA TYR A 933 51.38 -28.55 5.98
C TYR A 933 52.25 -29.81 5.95
N ASP A 934 53.54 -29.64 5.62
CA ASP A 934 54.54 -30.70 5.72
C ASP A 934 55.13 -30.72 7.13
N ALA A 935 54.72 -31.70 7.93
CA ALA A 935 55.15 -31.87 9.31
C ALA A 935 56.68 -32.05 9.46
N SER A 936 57.39 -32.51 8.43
CA SER A 936 58.84 -32.69 8.47
C SER A 936 59.62 -31.37 8.43
N ARG A 937 58.95 -30.28 8.01
CA ARG A 937 59.50 -28.92 7.96
C ARG A 937 59.20 -28.09 9.22
N LEU A 938 58.44 -28.65 10.16
CA LEU A 938 58.04 -28.04 11.43
C LEU A 938 58.82 -28.71 12.57
N THR A 939 60.01 -28.20 12.85
CA THR A 939 60.99 -28.82 13.74
C THR A 939 61.20 -28.07 15.06
N GLU A 940 60.80 -26.80 15.14
CA GLU A 940 60.94 -26.00 16.35
C GLU A 940 59.95 -26.47 17.43
N PRO A 941 60.31 -26.42 18.73
CA PRO A 941 59.45 -26.92 19.80
C PRO A 941 58.03 -26.33 19.80
N ALA A 942 57.89 -25.03 19.54
CA ALA A 942 56.58 -24.37 19.50
C ALA A 942 55.73 -24.78 18.27
N GLU A 943 56.36 -25.19 17.16
CA GLU A 943 55.65 -25.71 15.98
C GLU A 943 55.11 -27.12 16.24
N VAL A 944 55.93 -27.95 16.89
CA VAL A 944 55.57 -29.32 17.29
C VAL A 944 54.45 -29.28 18.33
N GLU A 945 54.54 -28.41 19.32
CA GLU A 945 53.54 -28.24 20.37
C GLU A 945 52.18 -27.79 19.79
N LEU A 946 52.16 -26.81 18.88
CA LEU A 946 50.93 -26.38 18.22
C LEU A 946 50.33 -27.48 17.33
N ARG A 947 51.17 -28.25 16.64
CA ARG A 947 50.74 -29.41 15.85
C ARG A 947 50.09 -30.47 16.73
N GLU A 948 50.74 -30.86 17.82
CA GLU A 948 50.21 -31.88 18.74
C GLU A 948 48.91 -31.43 19.41
N ALA A 949 48.79 -30.14 19.76
CA ALA A 949 47.56 -29.57 20.28
C ALA A 949 46.41 -29.59 19.26
N LEU A 950 46.71 -29.33 17.98
CA LEU A 950 45.75 -29.42 16.88
C LEU A 950 45.32 -30.85 16.59
N ASP A 951 46.27 -31.78 16.50
CA ASP A 951 46.02 -33.21 16.27
C ASP A 951 45.29 -33.87 17.46
N GLY A 952 45.42 -33.30 18.65
CA GLY A 952 44.74 -33.74 19.87
C GLY A 952 43.31 -33.25 20.04
N LEU A 953 42.79 -32.41 19.13
CA LEU A 953 41.39 -31.98 19.18
C LEU A 953 40.44 -33.16 18.90
N PRO A 954 39.38 -33.37 19.71
CA PRO A 954 38.39 -34.38 19.44
C PRO A 954 37.74 -34.25 18.06
N GLU A 955 37.40 -35.38 17.42
CA GLU A 955 36.57 -35.35 16.22
C GLU A 955 35.22 -34.66 16.54
N GLY A 956 34.85 -33.66 15.73
CA GLY A 956 33.63 -32.87 15.96
C GLY A 956 33.82 -31.61 16.81
N SER A 957 35.05 -31.20 17.17
CA SER A 957 35.28 -29.92 17.87
C SER A 957 34.71 -28.69 17.16
N SER A 958 34.53 -28.76 15.83
CA SER A 958 33.98 -27.68 15.02
C SER A 958 32.45 -27.76 14.83
N ALA A 959 31.75 -28.64 15.55
CA ALA A 959 30.32 -28.89 15.35
C ALA A 959 29.46 -27.66 15.66
N ASP A 960 29.77 -26.95 16.74
CA ASP A 960 29.09 -25.72 17.16
C ASP A 960 30.04 -24.84 17.99
N LEU A 961 29.60 -23.62 18.32
CA LEU A 961 30.43 -22.65 19.04
C LEU A 961 30.71 -23.08 20.48
N GLU A 962 29.77 -23.72 21.15
CA GLU A 962 29.91 -24.12 22.55
C GLU A 962 30.91 -25.28 22.72
N THR A 963 30.81 -26.28 21.86
CA THR A 963 31.74 -27.41 21.77
C THR A 963 33.14 -26.91 21.44
N PHE A 964 33.26 -26.01 20.46
CA PHE A 964 34.55 -25.40 20.12
C PHE A 964 35.09 -24.53 21.25
N ALA A 965 34.25 -23.77 21.94
CA ALA A 965 34.66 -22.96 23.10
C ALA A 965 35.18 -23.82 24.25
N ALA A 966 34.63 -25.01 24.47
CA ALA A 966 35.09 -25.93 25.51
C ALA A 966 36.41 -26.61 25.13
N GLN A 967 36.52 -27.11 23.88
CA GLN A 967 37.64 -27.95 23.45
C GLN A 967 38.82 -27.15 22.89
N GLY A 968 38.53 -26.04 22.21
CA GLY A 968 39.53 -25.15 21.60
C GLY A 968 40.39 -24.38 22.60
N LYS A 969 40.08 -24.40 23.91
CA LYS A 969 40.92 -23.80 24.97
C LYS A 969 42.34 -24.36 24.95
N ALA A 970 42.50 -25.64 24.57
CA ALA A 970 43.79 -26.29 24.44
C ALA A 970 44.71 -25.66 23.38
N LEU A 971 44.16 -24.86 22.45
CA LEU A 971 44.94 -24.17 21.41
C LEU A 971 45.48 -22.80 21.84
N VAL A 972 44.96 -22.20 22.92
CA VAL A 972 45.29 -20.81 23.28
C VAL A 972 46.78 -20.65 23.60
N ASP A 973 47.29 -21.44 24.54
CA ASP A 973 48.70 -21.34 24.97
C ASP A 973 49.67 -21.76 23.85
N PRO A 974 49.45 -22.88 23.12
CA PRO A 974 50.30 -23.25 21.98
C PRO A 974 50.32 -22.21 20.86
N VAL A 975 49.19 -21.58 20.54
CA VAL A 975 49.13 -20.51 19.52
C VAL A 975 49.87 -19.26 19.99
N ALA A 976 49.71 -18.87 21.26
CA ALA A 976 50.42 -17.74 21.83
C ALA A 976 51.94 -17.96 21.76
N ARG A 977 52.41 -19.13 22.23
CA ARG A 977 53.82 -19.50 22.19
C ARG A 977 54.36 -19.60 20.76
N PHE A 978 53.59 -20.17 19.83
CA PHE A 978 53.97 -20.21 18.42
C PHE A 978 54.23 -18.80 17.89
N PHE A 979 53.37 -17.84 18.18
CA PHE A 979 53.59 -16.48 17.70
C PHE A 979 54.72 -15.71 18.41
N ASP A 980 55.05 -16.07 19.64
CA ASP A 980 56.14 -15.45 20.41
C ASP A 980 57.51 -16.02 19.99
N ASP A 981 57.59 -17.34 19.74
CA ASP A 981 58.83 -18.05 19.47
C ASP A 981 59.11 -18.21 17.95
N ILE A 982 58.10 -18.14 17.08
CA ILE A 982 58.22 -18.50 15.65
C ILE A 982 57.98 -17.31 14.72
N LEU A 983 58.97 -17.03 13.86
CA LEU A 983 58.81 -16.12 12.73
C LEU A 983 57.99 -16.79 11.61
N VAL A 984 56.70 -16.49 11.54
CA VAL A 984 55.77 -17.08 10.54
C VAL A 984 56.25 -16.83 9.10
N MET A 985 56.73 -15.62 8.80
CA MET A 985 57.25 -15.24 7.49
C MET A 985 58.72 -15.63 7.36
N ALA A 986 59.02 -16.93 7.43
CA ALA A 986 60.37 -17.45 7.29
C ALA A 986 61.00 -17.10 5.92
N GLU A 987 62.34 -16.95 5.90
CA GLU A 987 63.09 -16.71 4.67
C GLU A 987 63.03 -17.93 3.73
N ASP A 988 63.03 -19.14 4.29
CA ASP A 988 62.84 -20.39 3.56
C ASP A 988 61.37 -20.52 3.11
N PRO A 989 61.09 -20.56 1.79
CA PRO A 989 59.75 -20.66 1.26
C PRO A 989 58.99 -21.93 1.69
N GLU A 990 59.67 -23.06 1.88
CA GLU A 990 59.03 -24.33 2.26
C GLU A 990 58.63 -24.33 3.74
N VAL A 991 59.50 -23.80 4.61
CA VAL A 991 59.20 -23.63 6.04
C VAL A 991 58.08 -22.60 6.23
N ARG A 992 58.11 -21.49 5.48
CA ARG A 992 57.04 -20.49 5.49
C ARG A 992 55.70 -21.10 5.06
N ALA A 993 55.68 -21.90 4.00
CA ALA A 993 54.47 -22.58 3.54
C ALA A 993 53.93 -23.56 4.60
N ALA A 994 54.79 -24.33 5.26
CA ALA A 994 54.39 -25.25 6.33
C ALA A 994 53.82 -24.51 7.55
N ARG A 995 54.43 -23.39 7.97
CA ARG A 995 53.93 -22.55 9.08
C ARG A 995 52.59 -21.91 8.76
N LEU A 996 52.44 -21.34 7.57
CA LEU A 996 51.16 -20.77 7.11
C LEU A 996 50.08 -21.85 6.97
N GLY A 997 50.44 -23.03 6.48
CA GLY A 997 49.57 -24.20 6.41
C GLY A 997 49.09 -24.68 7.78
N LEU A 998 49.98 -24.74 8.79
CA LEU A 998 49.63 -25.10 10.17
C LEU A 998 48.62 -24.11 10.77
N LEU A 999 48.87 -22.80 10.63
CA LEU A 999 47.93 -21.77 11.08
C LEU A 999 46.60 -21.83 10.32
N ALA A 1000 46.61 -22.11 9.02
CA ALA A 1000 45.41 -22.34 8.23
C ALA A 1000 44.62 -23.57 8.72
N SER A 1001 45.31 -24.65 9.14
CA SER A 1001 44.67 -25.83 9.74
C SER A 1001 44.06 -25.55 11.11
N VAL A 1002 44.67 -24.72 11.95
CA VAL A 1002 44.06 -24.26 13.22
C VAL A 1002 42.77 -23.49 12.94
N ARG A 1003 42.79 -22.56 11.97
CA ARG A 1003 41.58 -21.82 11.58
C ARG A 1003 40.51 -22.74 10.97
N ALA A 1004 40.92 -23.77 10.23
CA ALA A 1004 39.99 -24.74 9.63
C ALA A 1004 39.33 -25.69 10.65
N ALA A 1005 39.90 -25.81 11.86
CA ALA A 1005 39.33 -26.57 12.97
C ALA A 1005 38.25 -25.79 13.75
N ALA A 1006 38.07 -24.50 13.48
CA ALA A 1006 36.99 -23.68 14.03
C ALA A 1006 35.72 -23.75 13.17
N PRO A 1007 34.51 -23.56 13.75
CA PRO A 1007 33.27 -23.44 13.01
C PRO A 1007 33.35 -22.45 11.83
N ARG A 1008 32.94 -22.88 10.63
CA ARG A 1008 33.05 -22.10 9.38
C ARG A 1008 31.87 -21.15 9.17
N GLN A 1009 30.78 -21.36 9.89
CA GLN A 1009 29.54 -20.60 9.84
C GLN A 1009 29.63 -19.26 10.59
N VAL A 1010 30.80 -18.95 11.16
CA VAL A 1010 31.02 -17.78 12.01
C VAL A 1010 32.19 -16.95 11.48
N ASP A 1011 31.97 -15.64 11.37
CA ASP A 1011 33.03 -14.66 11.16
C ASP A 1011 33.69 -14.34 12.51
N TRP A 1012 34.86 -14.93 12.72
CA TRP A 1012 35.65 -14.77 13.95
C TRP A 1012 36.18 -13.34 14.16
N ALA A 1013 36.33 -12.53 13.11
CA ALA A 1013 36.78 -11.15 13.23
C ALA A 1013 35.63 -10.24 13.68
N ALA A 1014 34.45 -10.42 13.11
CA ALA A 1014 33.23 -9.74 13.56
C ALA A 1014 32.86 -10.18 14.98
N LEU A 1015 32.95 -11.48 15.29
CA LEU A 1015 32.71 -12.00 16.63
C LEU A 1015 33.70 -11.41 17.66
N SER A 1016 34.98 -11.29 17.33
CA SER A 1016 35.95 -10.62 18.20
C SER A 1016 35.57 -9.18 18.52
N THR A 1017 34.96 -8.47 17.58
CA THR A 1017 34.50 -7.09 17.75
C THR A 1017 33.22 -7.04 18.59
N ALA A 1018 32.34 -8.01 18.43
CA ALA A 1018 31.12 -8.15 19.22
C ALA A 1018 31.37 -8.53 20.69
N LEU A 1019 32.50 -9.19 20.98
CA LEU A 1019 32.89 -9.65 22.31
C LEU A 1019 33.77 -8.66 23.09
N ALA A 1020 34.27 -7.62 22.42
CA ALA A 1020 35.06 -6.52 23.00
C ALA A 1020 34.14 -5.48 23.65
#